data_AF-A0A1Q6UI85-F1
#
_entry.id   AF-A0A1Q6UI85-F1
#
_cell.length_a   1.000
_cell.length_b   1.000
_cell.length_c   1.000
_cell.angle_alpha   90.00
_cell.angle_beta   90.00
_cell.angle_gamma   90.00
#
_symmetry.space_group_name_H-M   'P 1'
#
loop_
_entity.id
_entity.type
_entity.pdbx_description
1 polymer ?
#
loop_
_entity_poly.entity_id
_entity_poly.type
_entity_poly.pdbx_seq_one_letter_code
_entity_poly.pdbx_strand_id
1 'polypeptide(L)'
;MAALSACDGGASAPSDSGSSANRTAQPSAPAPSDSAKSGSDFKAEVLLSDDFEKGVSEFSGRVGKGAAKISAATGADALSGRQSLCLDSTGSSQEWILAAELGKNLKLEPGKAYTVEFKYRLADASNQSSNNYVSAAGKGGKFYARSIFAAAPGQSGSAKFAFVLPPDARDAALRFSSHGACRTIIDDLKVSRIDGIDADSWIFKPDAFVGMRKTPVNPNMLDLSNPSFSLPREKYFPMIDEFGQFKHADWKGKPRNLGDIKAQIEEEKRYNASRPDIAGRDEFGGLAGSAGSASKTEGFTTAKVGGKWYFRDPDGNLFWSIGVTGVGGFESTPITDREFYFEKIDPAYVVKGRGFKPGTDYYNREIKIYALGRRNAELKYGPDGVKNYWKIAAERFKKWGLNTYGAWSARSVMMSETVPFTACLSSAGAAPLKTKRKLYALWGNIPDYFAPTFETETAKRVKKSAKLLASRYCIGAFVDNEISWQRKPGVTALAVLSCPADQPAKMEMQKMLREKYGSVENLNKAWKSPYSDWGDFLARDDFEPNPADADADLRAFEKLFAERYFKVCRAAVKAACPKALYMGCRFAAGETEIVSRAAYEICDVVSCNIYRSGVAFYAPPPGAKDKPAIIGEFHIGRIDKGSPYGGLLEVPDAQKAAEAYKKYMVSAIENPNIVGAHWFQWHDMFVTGRADGANATCGFVSVTDEPDYALADAIREVSAQLYKLRAQK
;
A
#
# COMPACT_ATOMS: atom_id res chain seq x y z
N MET A 1 1.49 -4.67 4.26
CA MET A 1 1.63 -3.45 5.07
C MET A 1 2.44 -2.37 4.35
N ALA A 2 2.78 -2.49 3.06
CA ALA A 2 4.12 -2.04 2.68
C ALA A 2 4.33 -1.10 1.46
N ALA A 3 3.42 -1.01 0.49
CA ALA A 3 3.68 -0.13 -0.66
C ALA A 3 3.42 1.38 -0.43
N LEU A 4 2.91 1.77 0.74
CA LEU A 4 2.41 3.11 1.09
C LEU A 4 3.45 4.26 1.26
N SER A 5 4.70 4.10 0.81
CA SER A 5 5.81 4.99 1.19
C SER A 5 6.55 5.73 0.07
N ALA A 6 6.17 5.56 -1.19
CA ALA A 6 6.97 6.10 -2.30
C ALA A 6 6.51 7.50 -2.74
N CYS A 7 6.41 8.48 -1.85
CA CYS A 7 6.36 9.91 -2.19
C CYS A 7 6.87 10.74 -1.00
N ASP A 8 7.78 11.66 -1.30
CA ASP A 8 8.21 12.82 -0.51
C ASP A 8 9.32 12.58 0.54
N GLY A 9 10.47 13.21 0.27
CA GLY A 9 11.63 13.22 1.15
C GLY A 9 12.06 14.64 1.50
N GLY A 10 12.28 14.87 2.79
CA GLY A 10 13.34 15.74 3.34
C GLY A 10 13.00 17.20 3.64
N ALA A 11 13.01 17.58 4.93
CA ALA A 11 14.08 18.38 5.56
C ALA A 11 13.71 18.69 7.03
N SER A 12 14.65 18.46 7.96
CA SER A 12 14.55 18.72 9.40
C SER A 12 15.54 19.83 9.81
N ALA A 13 15.16 20.72 10.74
CA ALA A 13 16.04 21.70 11.40
C ALA A 13 15.43 22.12 12.77
N PRO A 14 16.18 22.74 13.71
CA PRO A 14 16.29 22.27 15.09
C PRO A 14 15.54 23.09 16.16
N SER A 15 15.49 22.48 17.35
CA SER A 15 14.92 22.89 18.64
C SER A 15 15.57 24.13 19.27
N ASP A 16 14.78 24.92 20.01
CA ASP A 16 15.26 25.53 21.26
C ASP A 16 14.14 25.89 22.26
N SER A 17 14.57 25.94 23.52
CA SER A 17 13.85 25.81 24.80
C SER A 17 13.20 27.08 25.37
N GLY A 18 12.21 26.92 26.28
CA GLY A 18 11.84 27.94 27.26
C GLY A 18 10.56 27.64 28.08
N SER A 19 10.72 27.41 29.38
CA SER A 19 9.70 27.16 30.43
C SER A 19 8.72 28.33 30.64
N SER A 20 7.48 28.17 31.13
CA SER A 20 7.18 27.99 32.57
C SER A 20 5.65 27.93 32.87
N ALA A 21 5.33 27.42 34.07
CA ALA A 21 4.03 27.10 34.69
C ALA A 21 3.05 28.31 34.84
N ASN A 22 1.73 28.18 35.04
CA ASN A 22 1.04 27.53 36.16
C ASN A 22 -0.50 27.64 36.00
N ARG A 23 -1.21 26.56 36.38
CA ARG A 23 -2.46 26.47 37.19
C ARG A 23 -3.83 27.05 36.74
N THR A 24 -4.74 26.07 36.60
CA THR A 24 -6.12 25.95 37.16
C THR A 24 -7.25 26.84 36.64
N ALA A 25 -8.23 26.22 35.96
CA ALA A 25 -9.63 26.16 36.39
C ALA A 25 -10.46 25.28 35.43
N GLN A 26 -11.16 24.27 35.94
CA GLN A 26 -12.34 23.69 35.26
C GLN A 26 -13.50 24.69 35.40
N PRO A 27 -14.39 24.81 34.40
CA PRO A 27 -15.76 24.36 34.67
C PRO A 27 -16.52 23.74 33.48
N SER A 28 -17.35 22.75 33.84
CA SER A 28 -18.69 22.38 33.30
C SER A 28 -18.97 22.42 31.79
N ALA A 29 -19.39 21.26 31.27
CA ALA A 29 -20.00 21.07 29.95
C ALA A 29 -21.36 21.79 29.81
N PRO A 30 -21.66 22.39 28.63
CA PRO A 30 -23.02 22.72 28.25
C PRO A 30 -23.64 21.65 27.34
N ALA A 31 -24.94 21.41 27.57
CA ALA A 31 -25.85 20.60 26.77
C ALA A 31 -26.10 21.21 25.38
N PRO A 32 -26.66 20.46 24.40
CA PRO A 32 -26.58 20.79 22.98
C PRO A 32 -27.58 21.90 22.61
N SER A 33 -27.10 22.98 22.00
CA SER A 33 -27.95 24.05 21.46
C SER A 33 -27.94 24.03 19.93
N ASP A 34 -29.12 23.77 19.37
CA ASP A 34 -29.71 24.31 18.14
C ASP A 34 -28.82 24.62 16.92
N SER A 35 -29.05 23.80 15.88
CA SER A 35 -29.04 24.14 14.46
C SER A 35 -28.17 25.33 14.02
N ALA A 36 -26.95 25.02 13.59
CA ALA A 36 -26.18 25.93 12.75
C ALA A 36 -26.94 26.19 11.44
N LYS A 37 -27.46 27.41 11.29
CA LYS A 37 -27.98 27.92 10.02
C LYS A 37 -26.89 27.89 8.95
N SER A 38 -27.18 27.15 7.89
CA SER A 38 -26.91 27.38 6.47
C SER A 38 -25.60 28.11 6.07
N GLY A 39 -24.73 27.36 5.40
CA GLY A 39 -23.93 27.76 4.23
C GLY A 39 -23.18 29.08 4.31
N SER A 40 -21.88 29.03 4.59
CA SER A 40 -20.98 30.07 4.10
C SER A 40 -20.87 29.92 2.58
N ASP A 41 -21.63 30.73 1.83
CA ASP A 41 -21.47 30.87 0.39
C ASP A 41 -20.12 31.55 0.11
N PHE A 42 -19.04 30.76 0.08
CA PHE A 42 -17.76 31.23 -0.44
C PHE A 42 -17.95 31.63 -1.90
N LYS A 43 -17.60 32.87 -2.25
CA LYS A 43 -17.71 33.36 -3.63
C LYS A 43 -16.63 32.70 -4.48
N ALA A 44 -17.05 32.04 -5.55
CA ALA A 44 -16.16 31.46 -6.55
C ALA A 44 -16.05 32.40 -7.75
N GLU A 45 -14.83 32.85 -8.07
CA GLU A 45 -14.53 33.55 -9.32
C GLU A 45 -13.96 32.56 -10.33
N VAL A 46 -14.60 32.42 -11.49
CA VAL A 46 -14.12 31.55 -12.57
C VAL A 46 -12.97 32.26 -13.29
N LEU A 47 -11.75 31.72 -13.16
CA LEU A 47 -10.55 32.27 -13.80
C LEU A 47 -10.30 31.68 -15.19
N LEU A 48 -10.73 30.43 -15.40
CA LEU A 48 -10.64 29.72 -16.67
C LEU A 48 -11.86 28.82 -16.83
N SER A 49 -12.40 28.78 -18.04
CA SER A 49 -13.39 27.80 -18.49
C SER A 49 -13.10 27.49 -19.95
N ASP A 50 -12.73 26.24 -20.26
CA ASP A 50 -12.35 25.80 -21.60
C ASP A 50 -12.94 24.42 -21.89
N ASP A 51 -13.81 24.36 -22.89
CA ASP A 51 -14.41 23.13 -23.45
C ASP A 51 -13.61 22.63 -24.67
N PHE A 52 -12.47 23.27 -24.96
CA PHE A 52 -11.56 22.97 -26.07
C PHE A 52 -12.18 23.08 -27.46
N GLU A 53 -13.41 23.58 -27.63
CA GLU A 53 -14.09 23.71 -28.92
C GLU A 53 -13.42 24.71 -29.86
N LYS A 54 -12.63 25.63 -29.31
CA LYS A 54 -11.90 26.67 -30.05
C LYS A 54 -10.42 26.34 -30.29
N GLY A 55 -9.95 25.19 -29.81
CA GLY A 55 -8.56 24.72 -29.94
C GLY A 55 -7.92 24.35 -28.59
N VAL A 56 -6.71 23.81 -28.63
CA VAL A 56 -5.97 23.31 -27.45
C VAL A 56 -4.84 24.25 -26.98
N SER A 57 -4.92 25.54 -27.37
CA SER A 57 -3.80 26.51 -27.33
C SER A 57 -3.40 27.03 -25.96
N GLU A 58 -4.24 26.87 -24.93
CA GLU A 58 -3.96 27.37 -23.57
C GLU A 58 -2.89 26.54 -22.83
N PHE A 59 -2.54 25.36 -23.34
CA PHE A 59 -1.53 24.49 -22.73
C PHE A 59 -0.18 24.57 -23.43
N SER A 60 0.87 24.72 -22.62
CA SER A 60 2.24 24.46 -23.09
C SER A 60 2.55 22.97 -22.91
N GLY A 61 2.87 22.29 -24.02
CA GLY A 61 3.47 20.97 -23.96
C GLY A 61 4.89 21.10 -23.40
N ARG A 62 5.16 20.55 -22.21
CA ARG A 62 6.52 20.49 -21.67
C ARG A 62 7.04 19.07 -21.73
N VAL A 63 7.90 18.85 -22.71
CA VAL A 63 8.68 17.64 -22.95
C VAL A 63 9.67 17.47 -21.77
N GLY A 64 9.50 16.41 -20.99
CA GLY A 64 10.62 15.84 -20.22
C GLY A 64 11.70 15.33 -21.18
N LYS A 65 12.61 14.45 -20.79
CA LYS A 65 13.54 13.81 -21.77
C LYS A 65 12.82 12.76 -22.66
N GLY A 66 11.56 12.99 -23.03
CA GLY A 66 10.69 12.14 -23.87
C GLY A 66 9.41 12.92 -24.27
N ALA A 67 8.95 12.73 -25.51
CA ALA A 67 7.95 13.60 -26.15
C ALA A 67 6.49 13.27 -25.73
N ALA A 68 5.93 14.05 -24.80
CA ALA A 68 4.48 14.16 -24.66
C ALA A 68 3.93 15.08 -25.76
N LYS A 69 2.84 14.67 -26.42
CA LYS A 69 2.16 15.40 -27.49
C LYS A 69 0.79 15.88 -26.99
N ILE A 70 0.50 17.15 -27.22
CA ILE A 70 -0.82 17.75 -27.01
C ILE A 70 -1.51 17.83 -28.37
N SER A 71 -2.75 17.33 -28.45
CA SER A 71 -3.54 17.31 -29.69
C SER A 71 -5.04 17.35 -29.38
N ALA A 72 -5.87 17.49 -30.41
CA ALA A 72 -7.32 17.35 -30.28
C ALA A 72 -7.76 15.88 -30.42
N ALA A 73 -8.56 15.39 -29.48
CA ALA A 73 -9.34 14.16 -29.63
C ALA A 73 -10.69 14.51 -30.27
N THR A 74 -11.09 13.82 -31.34
CA THR A 74 -12.31 14.13 -32.12
C THR A 74 -13.17 12.88 -32.35
N GLY A 75 -14.42 13.07 -32.78
CA GLY A 75 -15.33 11.97 -33.07
C GLY A 75 -15.63 11.11 -31.84
N ALA A 76 -15.51 9.79 -31.96
CA ALA A 76 -15.74 8.86 -30.84
C ALA A 76 -14.76 9.03 -29.67
N ASP A 77 -13.64 9.73 -29.89
CA ASP A 77 -12.67 9.98 -28.83
C ASP A 77 -12.95 11.24 -28.00
N ALA A 78 -13.75 12.18 -28.51
CA ALA A 78 -14.16 13.38 -27.77
C ALA A 78 -15.07 13.02 -26.60
N LEU A 79 -14.90 13.68 -25.45
CA LEU A 79 -15.73 13.46 -24.26
C LEU A 79 -17.05 14.23 -24.34
N SER A 80 -17.03 15.38 -25.00
CA SER A 80 -18.18 16.22 -25.33
C SER A 80 -17.93 16.92 -26.67
N GLY A 81 -19.00 17.49 -27.25
CA GLY A 81 -18.85 18.41 -28.37
C GLY A 81 -18.19 17.80 -29.62
N ARG A 82 -17.41 18.61 -30.32
CA ARG A 82 -16.66 18.23 -31.52
C ARG A 82 -15.24 17.77 -31.17
N GLN A 83 -14.64 18.29 -30.11
CA GLN A 83 -13.28 17.92 -29.72
C GLN A 83 -12.98 18.09 -28.23
N SER A 84 -11.98 17.36 -27.74
CA SER A 84 -11.45 17.46 -26.38
C SER A 84 -9.91 17.51 -26.39
N LEU A 85 -9.28 17.87 -25.27
CA LEU A 85 -7.82 17.88 -25.13
C LEU A 85 -7.27 16.46 -24.99
N CYS A 86 -6.32 16.07 -25.85
CA CYS A 86 -5.60 14.81 -25.75
C CYS A 86 -4.16 15.04 -25.28
N LEU A 87 -3.82 14.42 -24.14
CA LEU A 87 -2.49 14.33 -23.56
C LEU A 87 -1.90 12.95 -23.86
N ASP A 88 -1.05 12.85 -24.88
CA ASP A 88 -0.46 11.59 -25.30
C ASP A 88 1.03 11.52 -24.95
N SER A 89 1.37 10.65 -24.01
CA SER A 89 2.74 10.34 -23.61
C SER A 89 3.17 8.91 -23.91
N THR A 90 2.41 8.17 -24.74
CA THR A 90 2.68 6.75 -25.06
C THR A 90 4.07 6.49 -25.64
N GLY A 91 4.68 7.49 -26.29
CA GLY A 91 6.05 7.42 -26.80
C GLY A 91 7.17 7.68 -25.78
N SER A 92 6.85 7.95 -24.51
CA SER A 92 7.84 8.24 -23.48
C SER A 92 8.36 6.97 -22.79
N SER A 93 9.67 6.90 -22.58
CA SER A 93 10.30 5.87 -21.75
C SER A 93 10.50 6.33 -20.29
N GLN A 94 10.02 7.52 -19.93
CA GLN A 94 10.17 8.07 -18.59
C GLN A 94 9.14 7.49 -17.63
N GLU A 95 9.55 7.29 -16.38
CA GLU A 95 8.65 6.86 -15.31
C GLU A 95 7.68 7.97 -14.88
N TRP A 96 8.17 9.20 -14.74
CA TRP A 96 7.35 10.38 -14.40
C TRP A 96 7.33 11.35 -15.58
N ILE A 97 6.14 11.66 -16.08
CA ILE A 97 5.95 12.43 -17.30
C ILE A 97 5.09 13.65 -16.98
N LEU A 98 5.61 14.85 -17.27
CA LEU A 98 4.79 16.05 -17.31
C LEU A 98 4.10 16.10 -18.68
N ALA A 99 2.78 15.92 -18.72
CA ALA A 99 2.03 15.87 -19.96
C ALA A 99 1.63 17.28 -20.43
N ALA A 100 1.19 18.13 -19.51
CA ALA A 100 0.84 19.51 -19.81
C ALA A 100 1.05 20.43 -18.60
N GLU A 101 1.42 21.68 -18.87
CA GLU A 101 1.39 22.79 -17.91
C GLU A 101 0.52 23.90 -18.51
N LEU A 102 -0.51 24.29 -17.77
CA LEU A 102 -1.43 25.35 -18.18
C LEU A 102 -0.68 26.69 -18.27
N GLY A 103 -0.88 27.41 -19.38
CA GLY A 103 -0.02 28.50 -19.84
C GLY A 103 0.11 29.71 -18.90
N LYS A 104 1.03 30.61 -19.24
CA LYS A 104 1.44 31.80 -18.45
C LYS A 104 0.32 32.78 -18.10
N ASN A 105 -0.85 32.68 -18.74
CA ASN A 105 -1.96 33.62 -18.57
C ASN A 105 -2.82 33.31 -17.35
N LEU A 106 -2.89 32.05 -16.89
CA LEU A 106 -3.49 31.73 -15.61
C LEU A 106 -2.44 31.87 -14.50
N LYS A 107 -2.48 33.00 -13.79
CA LYS A 107 -1.63 33.23 -12.62
C LYS A 107 -2.35 32.78 -11.36
N LEU A 108 -1.84 31.71 -10.74
CA LEU A 108 -2.28 31.34 -9.39
C LEU A 108 -1.60 32.27 -8.37
N GLU A 109 -2.39 32.93 -7.54
CA GLU A 109 -1.95 33.86 -6.51
C GLU A 109 -1.58 33.08 -5.23
N PRO A 110 -0.44 33.36 -4.60
CA PRO A 110 -0.10 32.81 -3.29
C PRO A 110 -1.15 33.19 -2.24
N GLY A 111 -1.38 32.31 -1.27
CA GLY A 111 -2.33 32.57 -0.18
C GLY A 111 -3.81 32.50 -0.61
N LYS A 112 -4.11 31.93 -1.78
CA LYS A 112 -5.48 31.77 -2.28
C LYS A 112 -5.88 30.30 -2.40
N ALA A 113 -7.20 30.06 -2.36
CA ALA A 113 -7.80 28.76 -2.55
C ALA A 113 -8.37 28.62 -3.95
N TYR A 114 -8.32 27.40 -4.49
CA TYR A 114 -8.70 27.09 -5.85
C TYR A 114 -9.48 25.79 -5.93
N THR A 115 -10.37 25.72 -6.92
CA THR A 115 -10.98 24.48 -7.39
C THR A 115 -10.68 24.28 -8.88
N VAL A 116 -10.46 23.04 -9.26
CA VAL A 116 -10.21 22.60 -10.64
C VAL A 116 -11.19 21.48 -10.93
N GLU A 117 -12.01 21.64 -11.96
CA GLU A 117 -13.02 20.69 -12.38
C GLU A 117 -12.80 20.36 -13.86
N PHE A 118 -12.93 19.08 -14.23
CA PHE A 118 -12.80 18.64 -15.62
C PHE A 118 -13.38 17.23 -15.80
N LYS A 119 -13.84 16.92 -17.01
CA LYS A 119 -14.09 15.54 -17.46
C LYS A 119 -12.78 14.88 -17.89
N TYR A 120 -12.68 13.58 -17.72
CA TYR A 120 -11.51 12.82 -18.15
C TYR A 120 -11.87 11.44 -18.70
N ARG A 121 -10.96 10.91 -19.52
CA ARG A 121 -10.85 9.49 -19.86
C ARG A 121 -9.40 9.10 -20.02
N LEU A 122 -8.92 8.13 -19.25
CA LEU A 122 -7.64 7.48 -19.48
C LEU A 122 -7.84 6.43 -20.59
N ALA A 123 -7.53 6.78 -21.83
CA ALA A 123 -7.79 5.94 -22.99
C ALA A 123 -6.83 4.74 -23.06
N ASP A 124 -5.55 4.95 -22.79
CA ASP A 124 -4.52 3.90 -22.86
C ASP A 124 -3.39 4.13 -21.85
N ALA A 125 -2.70 3.07 -21.44
CA ALA A 125 -1.49 3.11 -20.63
C ALA A 125 -0.53 1.96 -20.99
N SER A 126 0.73 2.31 -21.27
CA SER A 126 1.81 1.39 -21.66
C SER A 126 2.05 0.20 -20.71
N ASN A 127 1.71 0.37 -19.43
CA ASN A 127 1.97 -0.63 -18.37
C ASN A 127 0.68 -1.14 -17.70
N GLN A 128 -0.46 -1.15 -18.41
CA GLN A 128 -1.79 -1.55 -17.90
C GLN A 128 -2.36 -0.69 -16.75
N SER A 129 -1.56 0.25 -16.24
CA SER A 129 -1.95 1.29 -15.29
C SER A 129 -1.05 2.51 -15.52
N SER A 130 -1.62 3.69 -15.32
CA SER A 130 -0.86 4.93 -15.25
C SER A 130 -1.60 5.87 -14.30
N ASN A 131 -0.96 6.22 -13.18
CA ASN A 131 -1.54 7.20 -12.26
C ASN A 131 -1.42 8.57 -12.92
N ASN A 132 -2.54 9.17 -13.24
CA ASN A 132 -2.67 10.49 -13.81
C ASN A 132 -3.01 11.48 -12.71
N TYR A 133 -2.25 12.57 -12.67
CA TYR A 133 -2.26 13.55 -11.60
C TYR A 133 -2.61 14.92 -12.14
N VAL A 134 -3.46 15.62 -11.41
CA VAL A 134 -3.57 17.08 -11.48
C VAL A 134 -2.81 17.65 -10.27
N SER A 135 -2.04 18.72 -10.48
CA SER A 135 -1.22 19.31 -9.42
C SER A 135 -1.06 20.81 -9.54
N ALA A 136 -0.95 21.47 -8.40
CA ALA A 136 -0.38 22.80 -8.29
C ALA A 136 1.08 22.65 -7.88
N ALA A 137 2.02 23.08 -8.72
CA ALA A 137 3.45 22.85 -8.50
C ALA A 137 4.31 24.04 -8.98
N GLY A 138 5.38 24.31 -8.24
CA GLY A 138 6.38 25.34 -8.54
C GLY A 138 7.54 24.82 -9.39
N LYS A 139 8.58 25.63 -9.54
CA LYS A 139 9.86 25.26 -10.16
C LYS A 139 10.57 24.18 -9.33
N GLY A 140 11.48 23.45 -9.98
CA GLY A 140 12.27 22.39 -9.32
C GLY A 140 11.47 21.16 -8.87
N GLY A 141 10.18 21.06 -9.23
CA GLY A 141 9.33 19.93 -8.84
C GLY A 141 8.70 20.06 -7.45
N LYS A 142 8.72 21.24 -6.82
CA LYS A 142 8.00 21.49 -5.55
C LYS A 142 6.50 21.38 -5.79
N PHE A 143 5.84 20.38 -5.19
CA PHE A 143 4.39 20.25 -5.21
C PHE A 143 3.77 21.03 -4.05
N TYR A 144 2.77 21.87 -4.34
CA TYR A 144 1.93 22.52 -3.33
C TYR A 144 0.67 21.69 -3.06
N ALA A 145 0.10 21.10 -4.11
CA ALA A 145 -0.99 20.14 -4.02
C ALA A 145 -0.94 19.19 -5.22
N ARG A 146 -1.42 17.97 -5.03
CA ARG A 146 -1.51 16.95 -6.09
C ARG A 146 -2.60 15.95 -5.74
N SER A 147 -3.43 15.59 -6.72
CA SER A 147 -4.43 14.53 -6.60
C SER A 147 -4.40 13.62 -7.83
N ILE A 148 -4.72 12.34 -7.64
CA ILE A 148 -4.89 11.37 -8.71
C ILE A 148 -6.30 11.51 -9.25
N PHE A 149 -6.47 11.58 -10.57
CA PHE A 149 -7.80 11.57 -11.19
C PHE A 149 -8.08 10.32 -12.02
N ALA A 150 -7.05 9.60 -12.50
CA ALA A 150 -7.22 8.32 -13.18
C ALA A 150 -6.02 7.40 -12.92
N ALA A 151 -6.22 6.09 -12.93
CA ALA A 151 -5.16 5.11 -12.68
C ALA A 151 -5.16 3.93 -13.67
N ALA A 152 -6.30 3.65 -14.33
CA ALA A 152 -6.46 2.50 -15.22
C ALA A 152 -7.02 2.87 -16.61
N PRO A 153 -6.55 2.24 -17.71
CA PRO A 153 -7.18 2.36 -19.02
C PRO A 153 -8.67 2.05 -19.00
N GLY A 154 -9.43 2.87 -19.74
CA GLY A 154 -10.89 2.86 -19.78
C GLY A 154 -11.57 3.67 -18.68
N GLN A 155 -10.84 4.12 -17.64
CA GLN A 155 -11.43 4.92 -16.57
C GLN A 155 -11.82 6.31 -17.11
N SER A 156 -13.09 6.68 -16.94
CA SER A 156 -13.62 7.98 -17.29
C SER A 156 -14.52 8.53 -16.19
N GLY A 157 -14.68 9.84 -16.14
CA GLY A 157 -15.57 10.50 -15.20
C GLY A 157 -15.34 12.00 -15.17
N SER A 158 -15.79 12.62 -14.09
CA SER A 158 -15.46 14.01 -13.76
C SER A 158 -14.56 14.04 -12.54
N ALA A 159 -13.57 14.91 -12.55
CA ALA A 159 -12.68 15.17 -11.42
C ALA A 159 -12.99 16.56 -10.86
N LYS A 160 -12.94 16.67 -9.53
CA LYS A 160 -12.92 17.94 -8.81
C LYS A 160 -11.77 17.91 -7.82
N PHE A 161 -10.94 18.93 -7.86
CA PHE A 161 -9.72 19.04 -7.08
C PHE A 161 -9.67 20.41 -6.42
N ALA A 162 -9.59 20.44 -5.09
CA ALA A 162 -9.42 21.68 -4.34
C ALA A 162 -8.00 21.76 -3.75
N PHE A 163 -7.46 22.96 -3.65
CA PHE A 163 -6.20 23.21 -2.96
C PHE A 163 -6.09 24.65 -2.47
N VAL A 164 -5.22 24.87 -1.49
CA VAL A 164 -4.85 26.18 -0.96
C VAL A 164 -3.36 26.39 -1.20
N LEU A 165 -2.99 27.51 -1.80
CA LEU A 165 -1.59 27.85 -2.03
C LEU A 165 -0.98 28.51 -0.79
N PRO A 166 0.20 28.06 -0.33
CA PRO A 166 0.89 28.75 0.75
C PRO A 166 1.37 30.15 0.29
N PRO A 167 1.59 31.10 1.22
CA PRO A 167 2.02 32.46 0.88
C PRO A 167 3.34 32.55 0.10
N ASP A 168 4.19 31.51 0.15
CA ASP A 168 5.46 31.43 -0.56
C ASP A 168 5.36 30.84 -1.98
N ALA A 169 4.16 30.43 -2.43
CA ALA A 169 3.93 29.75 -3.71
C ALA A 169 3.92 30.68 -4.95
N ARG A 170 4.94 31.53 -5.09
CA ARG A 170 4.97 32.61 -6.10
C ARG A 170 5.06 32.13 -7.55
N ASP A 171 5.43 30.87 -7.78
CA ASP A 171 5.66 30.26 -9.09
C ASP A 171 4.77 29.02 -9.33
N ALA A 172 3.67 28.90 -8.58
CA ALA A 172 2.72 27.82 -8.74
C ALA A 172 2.05 27.83 -10.13
N ALA A 173 2.06 26.67 -10.78
CA ALA A 173 1.35 26.41 -12.03
C ALA A 173 0.49 25.14 -11.91
N LEU A 174 -0.61 25.10 -12.66
CA LEU A 174 -1.43 23.91 -12.78
C LEU A 174 -0.82 22.95 -13.82
N ARG A 175 -0.60 21.69 -13.42
CA ARG A 175 0.06 20.66 -14.22
C ARG A 175 -0.73 19.37 -14.26
N PHE A 176 -0.75 18.75 -15.44
CA PHE A 176 -1.18 17.39 -15.67
C PHE A 176 0.05 16.49 -15.91
N SER A 177 0.17 15.43 -15.12
CA SER A 177 1.31 14.52 -15.19
C SER A 177 0.87 13.08 -15.04
N SER A 178 1.72 12.14 -15.42
CA SER A 178 1.47 10.72 -15.21
C SER A 178 2.68 9.95 -14.72
N HIS A 179 2.41 8.87 -13.99
CA HIS A 179 3.38 7.82 -13.68
C HIS A 179 3.20 6.67 -14.67
N GLY A 180 4.11 6.57 -15.63
CA GLY A 180 4.02 5.69 -16.79
C GLY A 180 3.33 6.34 -18.00
N ALA A 181 3.81 5.98 -19.19
CA ALA A 181 3.33 6.50 -20.46
C ALA A 181 1.86 6.12 -20.72
N CYS A 182 1.05 7.09 -21.13
CA CYS A 182 -0.40 6.95 -21.28
C CYS A 182 -0.98 7.90 -22.33
N ARG A 183 -2.23 7.65 -22.72
CA ARG A 183 -3.06 8.58 -23.50
C ARG A 183 -4.26 8.97 -22.67
N THR A 184 -4.33 10.24 -22.27
CA THR A 184 -5.38 10.78 -21.39
C THR A 184 -6.11 11.90 -22.09
N ILE A 185 -7.43 11.84 -22.09
CA ILE A 185 -8.31 12.84 -22.72
C ILE A 185 -9.00 13.62 -21.60
N ILE A 186 -9.06 14.94 -21.75
CA ILE A 186 -9.60 15.88 -20.77
C ILE A 186 -10.54 16.84 -21.49
N ASP A 187 -11.62 17.22 -20.82
CA ASP A 187 -12.62 18.15 -21.35
C ASP A 187 -13.28 18.99 -20.25
N ASP A 188 -14.00 20.05 -20.62
CA ASP A 188 -14.70 20.97 -19.71
C ASP A 188 -13.83 21.45 -18.53
N LEU A 189 -12.61 21.91 -18.81
CA LEU A 189 -11.70 22.38 -17.77
C LEU A 189 -12.18 23.72 -17.20
N LYS A 190 -12.46 23.73 -15.91
CA LYS A 190 -12.83 24.91 -15.15
C LYS A 190 -11.88 25.12 -13.99
N VAL A 191 -11.28 26.30 -13.89
CA VAL A 191 -10.48 26.72 -12.73
C VAL A 191 -11.15 27.91 -12.07
N SER A 192 -11.47 27.80 -10.78
CA SER A 192 -12.11 28.87 -10.01
C SER A 192 -11.31 29.22 -8.76
N ARG A 193 -11.12 30.51 -8.49
CA ARG A 193 -10.60 31.01 -7.21
C ARG A 193 -11.74 31.04 -6.21
N ILE A 194 -11.50 30.54 -5.00
CA ILE A 194 -12.46 30.58 -3.90
C ILE A 194 -12.03 31.68 -2.94
N ASP A 195 -12.83 32.72 -2.84
CA ASP A 195 -12.60 33.84 -1.93
C ASP A 195 -13.17 33.56 -0.54
N GLY A 196 -12.56 34.15 0.49
CA GLY A 196 -12.96 33.98 1.90
C GLY A 196 -12.27 32.82 2.63
N ILE A 197 -11.39 32.06 1.95
CA ILE A 197 -10.52 31.09 2.59
C ILE A 197 -9.24 31.78 3.05
N ASP A 198 -8.98 31.74 4.36
CA ASP A 198 -7.73 32.21 4.95
C ASP A 198 -6.64 31.13 4.81
N ALA A 199 -5.76 31.29 3.83
CA ALA A 199 -4.64 30.38 3.61
C ALA A 199 -3.59 30.40 4.73
N ASP A 200 -3.59 31.44 5.58
CA ASP A 200 -2.73 31.54 6.75
C ASP A 200 -3.36 30.92 8.00
N SER A 201 -4.57 30.39 7.90
CA SER A 201 -5.23 29.63 8.97
C SER A 201 -4.36 28.51 9.50
N TRP A 202 -4.49 28.26 10.81
CA TRP A 202 -3.77 27.20 11.53
C TRP A 202 -3.92 25.82 10.86
N ILE A 203 -5.07 25.55 10.21
CA ILE A 203 -5.39 24.24 9.64
C ILE A 203 -4.51 23.86 8.44
N PHE A 204 -3.97 24.86 7.73
CA PHE A 204 -3.09 24.67 6.58
C PHE A 204 -1.60 24.67 6.97
N LYS A 205 -1.26 24.85 8.25
CA LYS A 205 0.13 24.81 8.71
C LYS A 205 0.65 23.37 8.70
N PRO A 206 1.94 23.14 8.36
CA PRO A 206 2.51 21.79 8.25
C PRO A 206 2.41 20.94 9.53
N ASP A 207 2.34 21.59 10.69
CA ASP A 207 2.29 20.99 12.03
C ASP A 207 0.87 20.90 12.61
N ALA A 208 -0.16 21.29 11.86
CA ALA A 208 -1.56 21.24 12.30
C ALA A 208 -2.03 19.83 12.68
N PHE A 209 -1.47 18.81 11.99
CA PHE A 209 -1.90 17.42 12.04
C PHE A 209 -0.74 16.45 12.26
N VAL A 210 -0.18 16.45 13.48
CA VAL A 210 0.89 15.54 13.90
C VAL A 210 0.49 14.08 13.68
N GLY A 211 1.43 13.24 13.24
CA GLY A 211 1.31 11.79 13.18
C GLY A 211 0.42 11.27 12.06
N MET A 212 -0.13 12.13 11.20
CA MET A 212 -1.00 11.77 10.08
C MET A 212 -0.23 11.83 8.76
N ARG A 213 -0.24 10.75 7.96
CA ARG A 213 0.39 10.77 6.64
C ARG A 213 -0.36 11.67 5.65
N LYS A 214 -1.69 11.55 5.61
CA LYS A 214 -2.58 12.44 4.85
C LYS A 214 -3.49 13.15 5.84
N THR A 215 -3.58 14.47 5.75
CA THR A 215 -4.30 15.30 6.71
C THR A 215 -5.70 15.65 6.17
N PRO A 216 -6.62 16.21 6.98
CA PRO A 216 -7.93 16.63 6.49
C PRO A 216 -7.88 17.68 5.38
N VAL A 217 -6.77 18.41 5.25
CA VAL A 217 -6.53 19.36 4.13
C VAL A 217 -5.91 18.68 2.90
N ASN A 218 -5.76 17.35 2.91
CA ASN A 218 -5.40 16.61 1.72
C ASN A 218 -6.47 16.84 0.64
N PRO A 219 -6.11 17.08 -0.63
CA PRO A 219 -7.07 17.37 -1.69
C PRO A 219 -8.21 16.36 -1.86
N ASN A 220 -8.03 15.11 -1.43
CA ASN A 220 -9.06 14.08 -1.51
C ASN A 220 -10.19 14.27 -0.48
N MET A 221 -9.94 15.01 0.59
CA MET A 221 -10.90 15.32 1.66
C MET A 221 -11.17 16.82 1.81
N LEU A 222 -10.34 17.66 1.19
CA LEU A 222 -10.50 19.10 1.19
C LEU A 222 -11.75 19.49 0.40
N ASP A 223 -12.82 19.73 1.14
CA ASP A 223 -14.04 20.36 0.64
C ASP A 223 -14.09 21.79 1.18
N LEU A 224 -13.74 22.77 0.35
CA LEU A 224 -13.72 24.18 0.75
C LEU A 224 -15.12 24.72 1.11
N SER A 225 -16.20 24.02 0.77
CA SER A 225 -17.55 24.37 1.23
C SER A 225 -17.85 23.89 2.65
N ASN A 226 -17.05 22.96 3.17
CA ASN A 226 -17.21 22.45 4.52
C ASN A 226 -16.76 23.53 5.53
N PRO A 227 -17.68 24.04 6.38
CA PRO A 227 -17.38 25.13 7.29
C PRO A 227 -16.32 24.77 8.34
N SER A 228 -16.03 23.47 8.53
CA SER A 228 -14.98 23.04 9.46
C SER A 228 -13.58 23.56 9.11
N PHE A 229 -13.30 23.85 7.83
CA PHE A 229 -12.00 24.39 7.42
C PHE A 229 -11.79 25.85 7.84
N SER A 230 -12.85 26.54 8.25
CA SER A 230 -12.79 27.91 8.77
C SER A 230 -12.93 27.98 10.29
N LEU A 231 -13.04 26.83 10.98
CA LEU A 231 -13.17 26.83 12.44
C LEU A 231 -11.84 27.25 13.11
N PRO A 232 -11.90 28.05 14.18
CA PRO A 232 -10.79 28.19 15.11
C PRO A 232 -10.35 26.83 15.64
N ARG A 233 -9.06 26.69 15.96
CA ARG A 233 -8.44 25.42 16.35
C ARG A 233 -9.16 24.76 17.53
N GLU A 234 -9.58 25.57 18.49
CA GLU A 234 -10.26 25.17 19.72
C GLU A 234 -11.69 24.69 19.48
N LYS A 235 -12.29 25.03 18.35
CA LYS A 235 -13.62 24.55 17.92
C LYS A 235 -13.54 23.38 16.95
N TYR A 236 -12.42 23.23 16.25
CA TYR A 236 -12.19 22.10 15.36
C TYR A 236 -11.87 20.81 16.13
N PHE A 237 -11.08 20.94 17.19
CA PHE A 237 -10.77 19.83 18.09
C PHE A 237 -11.76 19.77 19.27
N PRO A 238 -12.12 18.57 19.76
CA PRO A 238 -11.74 17.26 19.22
C PRO A 238 -12.44 16.97 17.89
N MET A 239 -11.69 16.41 16.94
CA MET A 239 -12.15 16.10 15.59
C MET A 239 -12.55 14.62 15.41
N ILE A 240 -12.29 13.79 16.42
CA ILE A 240 -12.56 12.35 16.42
C ILE A 240 -13.61 12.04 17.50
N ASP A 241 -14.69 11.37 17.10
CA ASP A 241 -15.76 10.95 18.01
C ASP A 241 -15.36 9.77 18.90
N GLU A 242 -16.27 9.32 19.77
CA GLU A 242 -15.99 8.24 20.72
C GLU A 242 -15.72 6.86 20.07
N PHE A 243 -16.01 6.70 18.78
CA PHE A 243 -15.80 5.47 18.01
C PHE A 243 -14.60 5.57 17.06
N GLY A 244 -13.91 6.71 17.02
CA GLY A 244 -12.75 6.91 16.16
C GLY A 244 -13.11 7.43 14.76
N GLN A 245 -14.33 7.90 14.56
CA GLN A 245 -14.77 8.45 13.28
C GLN A 245 -14.52 9.96 13.24
N PHE A 246 -14.27 10.48 12.04
CA PHE A 246 -14.08 11.92 11.84
C PHE A 246 -15.38 12.68 11.99
N LYS A 247 -15.40 13.72 12.84
CA LYS A 247 -16.62 14.46 13.22
C LYS A 247 -17.12 15.42 12.15
N HIS A 248 -16.20 15.97 11.35
CA HIS A 248 -16.53 17.01 10.37
C HIS A 248 -16.89 16.46 8.99
N ALA A 249 -17.19 15.16 8.88
CA ALA A 249 -17.74 14.53 7.69
C ALA A 249 -18.95 13.67 8.06
N ASP A 250 -19.95 13.61 7.18
CA ASP A 250 -21.13 12.77 7.33
C ASP A 250 -21.30 11.86 6.11
N TRP A 251 -21.90 10.70 6.32
CA TRP A 251 -22.19 9.74 5.24
C TRP A 251 -23.38 8.86 5.62
N LYS A 252 -24.03 8.31 4.59
CA LYS A 252 -25.15 7.39 4.78
C LYS A 252 -24.71 6.17 5.60
N GLY A 253 -25.40 5.92 6.71
CA GLY A 253 -25.14 4.78 7.60
C GLY A 253 -24.09 5.04 8.68
N LYS A 254 -23.51 6.25 8.78
CA LYS A 254 -22.57 6.60 9.86
C LYS A 254 -23.20 6.36 11.24
N PRO A 255 -22.70 5.42 12.06
CA PRO A 255 -23.22 5.24 13.42
C PRO A 255 -22.92 6.47 14.28
N ARG A 256 -23.93 6.97 15.00
CA ARG A 256 -23.87 8.15 15.86
C ARG A 256 -23.83 7.81 17.34
N ASN A 257 -24.22 6.59 17.70
CA ASN A 257 -24.28 6.11 19.08
C ASN A 257 -24.08 4.58 19.13
N LEU A 258 -23.95 4.03 20.34
CA LEU A 258 -23.75 2.59 20.55
C LEU A 258 -24.93 1.74 20.05
N GLY A 259 -26.16 2.27 20.09
CA GLY A 259 -27.34 1.62 19.54
C GLY A 259 -27.21 1.36 18.04
N ASP A 260 -26.74 2.35 17.29
CA ASP A 260 -26.49 2.21 15.85
C ASP A 260 -25.44 1.13 15.55
N ILE A 261 -24.33 1.11 16.31
CA ILE A 261 -23.28 0.09 16.17
C ILE A 261 -23.84 -1.32 16.42
N LYS A 262 -24.71 -1.48 17.43
CA LYS A 262 -25.35 -2.77 17.72
C LYS A 262 -26.38 -3.15 16.65
N ALA A 263 -27.11 -2.18 16.11
CA ALA A 263 -28.09 -2.43 15.04
C ALA A 263 -27.45 -2.98 13.76
N GLN A 264 -26.16 -2.66 13.50
CA GLN A 264 -25.40 -3.23 12.38
C GLN A 264 -25.32 -4.77 12.43
N ILE A 265 -25.38 -5.38 13.61
CA ILE A 265 -25.34 -6.85 13.76
C ILE A 265 -26.56 -7.49 13.10
N GLU A 266 -27.74 -6.95 13.36
CA GLU A 266 -28.99 -7.48 12.79
C GLU A 266 -29.10 -7.19 11.30
N GLU A 267 -28.56 -6.06 10.84
CA GLU A 267 -28.46 -5.76 9.41
C GLU A 267 -27.55 -6.76 8.70
N GLU A 268 -26.37 -7.03 9.26
CA GLU A 268 -25.43 -7.99 8.68
C GLU A 268 -26.02 -9.42 8.68
N LYS A 269 -26.72 -9.83 9.74
CA LYS A 269 -27.42 -11.12 9.77
C LYS A 269 -28.44 -11.24 8.65
N ARG A 270 -29.25 -10.20 8.39
CA ARG A 270 -30.19 -10.18 7.25
C ARG A 270 -29.45 -10.26 5.91
N TYR A 271 -28.37 -9.51 5.77
CA TYR A 271 -27.52 -9.54 4.57
C TYR A 271 -26.96 -10.95 4.31
N ASN A 272 -26.42 -11.61 5.34
CA ASN A 272 -25.85 -12.96 5.24
C ASN A 272 -26.92 -14.04 5.04
N ALA A 273 -28.09 -13.93 5.69
CA ALA A 273 -29.19 -14.86 5.55
C ALA A 273 -29.80 -14.85 4.14
N SER A 274 -29.81 -13.68 3.47
CA SER A 274 -30.28 -13.56 2.08
C SER A 274 -29.32 -14.18 1.04
N ARG A 275 -28.15 -14.68 1.46
CA ARG A 275 -27.13 -15.26 0.58
C ARG A 275 -26.92 -16.75 0.88
N PRO A 276 -27.20 -17.66 -0.08
CA PRO A 276 -26.87 -19.07 0.08
C PRO A 276 -25.36 -19.29 0.09
N ASP A 277 -24.90 -20.43 0.57
CA ASP A 277 -23.48 -20.77 0.48
C ASP A 277 -23.06 -20.95 -1.00
N ILE A 278 -21.80 -20.69 -1.34
CA ILE A 278 -21.31 -20.89 -2.72
C ILE A 278 -21.21 -22.39 -2.99
N ALA A 279 -21.97 -22.88 -3.98
CA ALA A 279 -22.01 -24.29 -4.34
C ALA A 279 -20.68 -24.81 -4.89
N GLY A 280 -20.46 -26.13 -4.78
CA GLY A 280 -19.26 -26.79 -5.29
C GLY A 280 -17.97 -26.42 -4.54
N ARG A 281 -18.09 -26.13 -3.23
CA ARG A 281 -16.96 -25.88 -2.33
C ARG A 281 -16.83 -27.02 -1.31
N ASP A 282 -15.61 -27.46 -1.07
CA ASP A 282 -15.28 -28.44 -0.02
C ASP A 282 -15.04 -27.76 1.35
N GLU A 283 -14.58 -28.54 2.34
CA GLU A 283 -14.32 -28.06 3.71
C GLU A 283 -13.26 -26.96 3.79
N PHE A 284 -12.35 -26.88 2.82
CA PHE A 284 -11.31 -25.85 2.76
C PHE A 284 -11.71 -24.67 1.88
N GLY A 285 -12.84 -24.74 1.17
CA GLY A 285 -13.22 -23.74 0.16
C GLY A 285 -12.53 -23.96 -1.19
N GLY A 286 -12.01 -25.16 -1.44
CA GLY A 286 -11.54 -25.67 -2.72
C GLY A 286 -12.67 -26.10 -3.64
N LEU A 287 -12.35 -26.55 -4.86
CA LEU A 287 -13.30 -27.09 -5.82
C LEU A 287 -13.64 -28.53 -5.47
N ALA A 288 -14.81 -28.75 -4.87
CA ALA A 288 -15.23 -30.08 -4.44
C ALA A 288 -15.22 -31.10 -5.59
N GLY A 289 -14.67 -32.29 -5.33
CA GLY A 289 -14.64 -33.40 -6.30
C GLY A 289 -13.58 -33.27 -7.38
N SER A 290 -12.67 -32.29 -7.30
CA SER A 290 -11.61 -32.07 -8.29
C SER A 290 -10.29 -32.79 -8.00
N ALA A 291 -10.24 -33.61 -6.94
CA ALA A 291 -9.05 -34.38 -6.59
C ALA A 291 -8.55 -35.27 -7.74
N GLY A 292 -9.46 -35.89 -8.50
CA GLY A 292 -9.11 -36.85 -9.54
C GLY A 292 -8.29 -38.00 -8.96
N SER A 293 -7.07 -38.20 -9.48
CA SER A 293 -6.11 -39.20 -8.96
C SER A 293 -5.17 -38.66 -7.87
N ALA A 294 -5.32 -37.41 -7.43
CA ALA A 294 -4.47 -36.84 -6.38
C ALA A 294 -4.77 -37.51 -5.03
N SER A 295 -3.71 -37.91 -4.32
CA SER A 295 -3.83 -38.47 -2.96
C SER A 295 -4.02 -37.36 -1.92
N LYS A 296 -4.66 -37.70 -0.80
CA LYS A 296 -4.72 -36.83 0.38
C LYS A 296 -3.32 -36.60 0.95
N THR A 297 -3.09 -35.41 1.49
CA THR A 297 -1.82 -35.00 2.09
C THR A 297 -2.06 -34.39 3.47
N GLU A 298 -1.02 -34.31 4.29
CA GLU A 298 -1.13 -33.72 5.64
C GLU A 298 -1.36 -32.20 5.63
N GLY A 299 -1.16 -31.54 4.49
CA GLY A 299 -1.28 -30.09 4.31
C GLY A 299 -1.39 -29.74 2.83
N PHE A 300 -1.45 -28.44 2.53
CA PHE A 300 -1.57 -27.95 1.16
C PHE A 300 -0.34 -28.28 0.31
N THR A 301 -0.57 -28.54 -0.98
CA THR A 301 0.48 -28.72 -1.99
C THR A 301 0.21 -27.81 -3.20
N THR A 302 1.02 -27.92 -4.25
CA THR A 302 0.84 -27.17 -5.50
C THR A 302 0.66 -28.15 -6.67
N ALA A 303 -0.14 -27.77 -7.66
CA ALA A 303 -0.33 -28.57 -8.86
C ALA A 303 -0.55 -27.67 -10.09
N LYS A 304 -0.09 -28.13 -11.25
CA LYS A 304 -0.36 -27.49 -12.53
C LYS A 304 -1.37 -28.34 -13.30
N VAL A 305 -2.55 -27.79 -13.59
CA VAL A 305 -3.65 -28.47 -14.28
C VAL A 305 -4.07 -27.61 -15.47
N GLY A 306 -4.10 -28.18 -16.67
CA GLY A 306 -4.45 -27.43 -17.90
C GLY A 306 -3.53 -26.24 -18.17
N GLY A 307 -2.24 -26.35 -17.84
CA GLY A 307 -1.27 -25.26 -18.00
C GLY A 307 -1.34 -24.16 -16.92
N LYS A 308 -2.25 -24.27 -15.95
CA LYS A 308 -2.51 -23.28 -14.91
C LYS A 308 -2.15 -23.83 -13.53
N TRP A 309 -1.46 -23.03 -12.73
CA TRP A 309 -1.13 -23.39 -11.36
C TRP A 309 -2.36 -23.28 -10.44
N TYR A 310 -2.42 -24.17 -9.47
CA TYR A 310 -3.34 -24.20 -8.34
C TYR A 310 -2.58 -24.59 -7.07
N PHE A 311 -3.15 -24.27 -5.92
CA PHE A 311 -2.91 -25.09 -4.74
C PHE A 311 -3.71 -26.39 -4.84
N ARG A 312 -3.32 -27.41 -4.08
CA ARG A 312 -4.21 -28.49 -3.69
C ARG A 312 -4.44 -28.42 -2.20
N ASP A 313 -5.70 -28.56 -1.80
CA ASP A 313 -6.05 -28.69 -0.41
C ASP A 313 -5.58 -30.04 0.17
N PRO A 314 -5.63 -30.24 1.50
CA PRO A 314 -5.23 -31.49 2.13
C PRO A 314 -6.02 -32.73 1.67
N ASP A 315 -7.20 -32.55 1.09
CA ASP A 315 -8.05 -33.63 0.57
C ASP A 315 -7.79 -33.89 -0.93
N GLY A 316 -6.86 -33.15 -1.53
CA GLY A 316 -6.41 -33.30 -2.91
C GLY A 316 -7.17 -32.43 -3.91
N ASN A 317 -8.22 -31.71 -3.52
CA ASN A 317 -8.99 -30.85 -4.42
C ASN A 317 -8.21 -29.61 -4.83
N LEU A 318 -8.50 -29.08 -6.02
CA LEU A 318 -7.94 -27.83 -6.50
C LEU A 318 -8.41 -26.66 -5.62
N PHE A 319 -7.46 -25.81 -5.23
CA PHE A 319 -7.70 -24.65 -4.40
C PHE A 319 -7.09 -23.41 -5.05
N TRP A 320 -7.85 -22.31 -5.07
CA TRP A 320 -7.36 -20.98 -5.44
C TRP A 320 -7.73 -20.00 -4.33
N SER A 321 -6.75 -19.22 -3.87
CA SER A 321 -6.84 -18.48 -2.62
C SER A 321 -7.40 -17.06 -2.83
N ILE A 322 -8.65 -16.84 -2.39
CA ILE A 322 -9.28 -15.51 -2.27
C ILE A 322 -9.16 -15.09 -0.79
N GLY A 323 -8.22 -14.21 -0.49
CA GLY A 323 -7.89 -13.88 0.89
C GLY A 323 -7.94 -12.41 1.25
N VAL A 324 -7.85 -12.15 2.56
CA VAL A 324 -7.76 -10.81 3.14
C VAL A 324 -6.73 -10.80 4.26
N THR A 325 -5.85 -9.80 4.30
CA THR A 325 -4.86 -9.68 5.37
C THR A 325 -5.46 -9.07 6.64
N GLY A 326 -4.93 -9.43 7.81
CA GLY A 326 -5.24 -8.77 9.09
C GLY A 326 -6.58 -9.15 9.71
N VAL A 327 -7.17 -10.29 9.35
CA VAL A 327 -8.49 -10.71 9.86
C VAL A 327 -8.45 -10.91 11.37
N GLY A 328 -9.36 -10.25 12.11
CA GLY A 328 -9.35 -10.22 13.57
C GLY A 328 -8.19 -9.44 14.20
N GLY A 329 -7.34 -8.81 13.37
CA GLY A 329 -6.44 -7.75 13.80
C GLY A 329 -7.22 -6.45 13.87
N PHE A 330 -7.35 -5.90 15.09
CA PHE A 330 -8.05 -4.63 15.29
C PHE A 330 -7.06 -3.48 15.24
N GLU A 331 -7.43 -2.44 14.49
CA GLU A 331 -6.60 -1.26 14.32
C GLU A 331 -6.41 -0.49 15.63
N SER A 332 -5.31 0.25 15.68
CA SER A 332 -4.97 1.13 16.79
C SER A 332 -4.32 2.40 16.28
N THR A 333 -4.43 3.47 17.06
CA THR A 333 -3.83 4.77 16.74
C THR A 333 -2.97 5.25 17.89
N PRO A 334 -1.78 5.80 17.67
CA PRO A 334 -1.09 6.54 18.71
C PRO A 334 -1.92 7.74 19.17
N ILE A 335 -1.75 8.11 20.44
CA ILE A 335 -2.37 9.28 21.06
C ILE A 335 -1.34 10.25 21.64
N THR A 336 -0.08 9.85 21.78
CA THR A 336 1.01 10.77 22.17
C THR A 336 1.05 11.97 21.24
N ASP A 337 1.07 13.17 21.81
CA ASP A 337 1.05 14.46 21.11
C ASP A 337 -0.30 14.76 20.42
N ARG A 338 -1.33 13.93 20.67
CA ARG A 338 -2.60 13.92 19.90
C ARG A 338 -3.82 13.64 20.76
N GLU A 339 -3.70 13.68 22.10
CA GLU A 339 -4.81 13.39 23.00
C GLU A 339 -6.02 14.31 22.72
N PHE A 340 -5.75 15.56 22.36
CA PHE A 340 -6.77 16.56 22.01
C PHE A 340 -7.53 16.28 20.71
N TYR A 341 -7.12 15.30 19.90
CA TYR A 341 -7.89 14.90 18.71
C TYR A 341 -9.20 14.20 19.08
N PHE A 342 -9.22 13.55 20.24
CA PHE A 342 -10.28 12.61 20.61
C PHE A 342 -11.23 13.24 21.61
N GLU A 343 -12.53 13.09 21.36
CA GLU A 343 -13.56 13.49 22.32
C GLU A 343 -13.48 12.67 23.61
N LYS A 344 -13.12 11.39 23.47
CA LYS A 344 -12.99 10.48 24.59
C LYS A 344 -11.87 9.47 24.35
N ILE A 345 -11.01 9.32 25.35
CA ILE A 345 -10.00 8.26 25.42
C ILE A 345 -10.32 7.39 26.63
N ASP A 346 -10.54 6.11 26.39
CA ASP A 346 -10.73 5.14 27.45
C ASP A 346 -9.35 4.62 27.92
N PRO A 347 -8.90 4.97 29.14
CA PRO A 347 -7.57 4.61 29.62
C PRO A 347 -7.38 3.10 29.73
N ALA A 348 -8.45 2.30 29.83
CA ALA A 348 -8.36 0.84 29.89
C ALA A 348 -7.82 0.21 28.59
N TYR A 349 -7.87 0.94 27.47
CA TYR A 349 -7.39 0.49 26.16
C TYR A 349 -6.14 1.25 25.69
N VAL A 350 -5.48 1.98 26.58
CA VAL A 350 -4.22 2.68 26.27
C VAL A 350 -3.04 1.79 26.68
N VAL A 351 -2.15 1.51 25.72
CA VAL A 351 -0.94 0.71 25.92
C VAL A 351 0.30 1.47 25.49
N LYS A 352 1.46 1.07 26.01
CA LYS A 352 2.75 1.57 25.51
C LYS A 352 3.11 0.88 24.19
N GLY A 353 3.71 1.64 23.29
CA GLY A 353 4.28 1.15 22.04
C GLY A 353 5.50 1.96 21.62
N ARG A 354 5.99 1.68 20.41
CA ARG A 354 7.13 2.39 19.81
C ARG A 354 6.90 2.56 18.32
N GLY A 355 7.18 3.74 17.77
CA GLY A 355 7.13 3.95 16.33
C GLY A 355 8.29 3.26 15.63
N PHE A 356 8.02 2.63 14.49
CA PHE A 356 8.94 1.68 13.86
C PHE A 356 9.39 2.09 12.46
N LYS A 357 8.71 3.06 11.82
CA LYS A 357 9.00 3.44 10.44
C LYS A 357 9.93 4.67 10.39
N PRO A 358 11.13 4.57 9.78
CA PRO A 358 12.00 5.72 9.55
C PRO A 358 11.30 6.85 8.80
N GLY A 359 11.62 8.10 9.13
CA GLY A 359 11.05 9.28 8.46
C GLY A 359 9.61 9.61 8.87
N THR A 360 9.12 9.05 9.98
CA THR A 360 7.81 9.37 10.57
C THR A 360 7.97 10.01 11.94
N ASP A 361 6.97 10.78 12.38
CA ASP A 361 7.00 11.57 13.63
C ASP A 361 7.33 10.76 14.89
N TYR A 362 7.00 9.47 14.89
CA TYR A 362 7.16 8.58 16.05
C TYR A 362 8.34 7.62 15.94
N TYR A 363 9.17 7.73 14.90
CA TYR A 363 10.25 6.77 14.68
C TYR A 363 11.18 6.65 15.90
N ASN A 364 11.31 5.43 16.42
CA ASN A 364 12.12 5.08 17.59
C ASN A 364 11.74 5.83 18.90
N ARG A 365 10.55 6.43 18.96
CA ARG A 365 10.00 7.07 20.16
C ARG A 365 9.06 6.11 20.91
N GLU A 366 9.15 6.08 22.24
CA GLU A 366 8.09 5.48 23.07
C GLU A 366 6.83 6.34 22.94
N ILE A 367 5.70 5.68 22.69
CA ILE A 367 4.41 6.34 22.46
C ILE A 367 3.29 5.61 23.19
N LYS A 368 2.20 6.31 23.50
CA LYS A 368 0.93 5.75 23.92
C LYS A 368 0.11 5.41 22.68
N ILE A 369 -0.46 4.21 22.66
CA ILE A 369 -1.32 3.68 21.60
C ILE A 369 -2.70 3.40 22.19
N TYR A 370 -3.75 3.88 21.54
CA TYR A 370 -5.13 3.59 21.90
C TYR A 370 -5.65 2.45 21.02
N ALA A 371 -5.96 1.31 21.64
CA ALA A 371 -6.50 0.12 21.00
C ALA A 371 -8.01 0.28 20.70
N LEU A 372 -8.37 1.35 20.00
CA LEU A 372 -9.75 1.75 19.76
C LEU A 372 -10.54 0.74 18.92
N GLY A 373 -9.92 0.09 17.94
CA GLY A 373 -10.59 -0.97 17.17
C GLY A 373 -10.99 -2.16 18.06
N ARG A 374 -10.13 -2.52 19.03
CA ARG A 374 -10.42 -3.56 20.01
C ARG A 374 -11.60 -3.15 20.89
N ARG A 375 -11.60 -1.91 21.39
CA ARG A 375 -12.71 -1.34 22.18
C ARG A 375 -14.02 -1.36 21.39
N ASN A 376 -14.01 -0.93 20.13
CA ASN A 376 -15.21 -0.93 19.29
C ASN A 376 -15.77 -2.34 19.09
N ALA A 377 -14.89 -3.33 18.88
CA ALA A 377 -15.30 -4.73 18.76
C ALA A 377 -15.91 -5.28 20.07
N GLU A 378 -15.34 -4.95 21.23
CA GLU A 378 -15.89 -5.36 22.53
C GLU A 378 -17.22 -4.65 22.85
N LEU A 379 -17.39 -3.39 22.42
CA LEU A 379 -18.66 -2.67 22.53
C LEU A 379 -19.76 -3.27 21.64
N LYS A 380 -19.41 -3.70 20.43
CA LYS A 380 -20.34 -4.29 19.46
C LYS A 380 -20.73 -5.71 19.85
N TYR A 381 -19.76 -6.57 20.16
CA TYR A 381 -19.95 -8.02 20.31
C TYR A 381 -19.88 -8.52 21.76
N GLY A 382 -19.67 -7.63 22.73
CA GLY A 382 -19.47 -7.96 24.13
C GLY A 382 -18.01 -8.28 24.49
N PRO A 383 -17.72 -8.53 25.79
CA PRO A 383 -16.35 -8.65 26.31
C PRO A 383 -15.49 -9.73 25.64
N ASP A 384 -16.11 -10.83 25.20
CA ASP A 384 -15.43 -11.93 24.50
C ASP A 384 -15.42 -11.76 22.96
N GLY A 385 -15.95 -10.66 22.44
CA GLY A 385 -16.09 -10.40 21.00
C GLY A 385 -14.78 -10.52 20.23
N VAL A 386 -13.70 -9.92 20.75
CA VAL A 386 -12.36 -9.98 20.18
C VAL A 386 -11.79 -11.40 20.19
N LYS A 387 -11.96 -12.12 21.31
CA LYS A 387 -11.48 -13.50 21.47
C LYS A 387 -12.20 -14.47 20.53
N ASN A 388 -13.49 -14.26 20.33
CA ASN A 388 -14.37 -15.11 19.53
C ASN A 388 -14.66 -14.56 18.12
N TYR A 389 -13.90 -13.55 17.69
CA TYR A 389 -14.13 -12.88 16.41
C TYR A 389 -14.06 -13.82 15.20
N TRP A 390 -13.36 -14.96 15.35
CA TRP A 390 -13.33 -16.03 14.35
C TRP A 390 -14.73 -16.53 13.95
N LYS A 391 -15.73 -16.49 14.85
CA LYS A 391 -17.11 -16.88 14.51
C LYS A 391 -17.74 -15.94 13.50
N ILE A 392 -17.52 -14.63 13.71
CA ILE A 392 -18.01 -13.57 12.83
C ILE A 392 -17.26 -13.63 11.50
N ALA A 393 -15.93 -13.70 11.56
CA ALA A 393 -15.10 -13.79 10.38
C ALA A 393 -15.39 -15.04 9.54
N ALA A 394 -15.54 -16.23 10.14
CA ALA A 394 -15.84 -17.45 9.40
C ALA A 394 -17.18 -17.37 8.66
N GLU A 395 -18.22 -16.81 9.28
CA GLU A 395 -19.51 -16.62 8.62
C GLU A 395 -19.39 -15.64 7.45
N ARG A 396 -18.76 -14.47 7.66
CA ARG A 396 -18.47 -13.50 6.59
C ARG A 396 -17.73 -14.15 5.42
N PHE A 397 -16.67 -14.89 5.71
CA PHE A 397 -15.88 -15.56 4.69
C PHE A 397 -16.72 -16.52 3.86
N LYS A 398 -17.48 -17.39 4.55
CA LYS A 398 -18.37 -18.36 3.92
C LYS A 398 -19.46 -17.69 3.06
N LYS A 399 -20.09 -16.62 3.55
CA LYS A 399 -21.20 -15.94 2.87
C LYS A 399 -20.75 -15.03 1.73
N TRP A 400 -19.60 -14.36 1.90
CA TRP A 400 -19.08 -13.41 0.92
C TRP A 400 -18.17 -14.08 -0.12
N GLY A 401 -17.79 -15.34 0.09
CA GLY A 401 -17.00 -16.12 -0.88
C GLY A 401 -15.49 -15.98 -0.73
N LEU A 402 -15.01 -15.50 0.41
CA LEU A 402 -13.60 -15.58 0.78
C LEU A 402 -13.27 -16.98 1.30
N ASN A 403 -12.04 -17.44 1.07
CA ASN A 403 -11.61 -18.77 1.52
C ASN A 403 -10.20 -18.78 2.15
N THR A 404 -9.60 -17.62 2.44
CA THR A 404 -8.27 -17.59 3.06
C THR A 404 -8.05 -16.43 4.02
N TYR A 405 -7.74 -16.73 5.28
CA TYR A 405 -7.17 -15.73 6.19
C TYR A 405 -5.73 -15.42 5.77
N GLY A 406 -5.53 -14.22 5.23
CA GLY A 406 -4.24 -13.76 4.71
C GLY A 406 -3.24 -13.39 5.81
N ALA A 407 -2.11 -12.85 5.39
CA ALA A 407 -1.03 -12.40 6.28
C ALA A 407 -1.53 -11.53 7.44
N TRP A 408 -0.89 -11.66 8.61
CA TRP A 408 -1.18 -10.91 9.85
C TRP A 408 -2.59 -11.08 10.43
N SER A 409 -3.35 -12.09 9.99
CA SER A 409 -4.59 -12.45 10.69
C SER A 409 -4.30 -12.87 12.14
N ALA A 410 -5.24 -12.60 13.04
CA ALA A 410 -5.08 -12.88 14.46
C ALA A 410 -4.90 -14.39 14.71
N ARG A 411 -4.09 -14.73 15.70
CA ARG A 411 -3.82 -16.14 16.04
C ARG A 411 -5.09 -16.90 16.43
N SER A 412 -6.03 -16.27 17.12
CA SER A 412 -7.34 -16.86 17.47
C SER A 412 -8.18 -17.20 16.23
N VAL A 413 -8.05 -16.41 15.17
CA VAL A 413 -8.72 -16.63 13.89
C VAL A 413 -8.04 -17.76 13.11
N MET A 414 -6.73 -17.70 12.93
CA MET A 414 -5.98 -18.74 12.18
C MET A 414 -6.06 -20.12 12.84
N MET A 415 -6.08 -20.19 14.17
CA MET A 415 -6.16 -21.46 14.92
C MET A 415 -7.61 -21.96 15.12
N SER A 416 -8.61 -21.31 14.51
CA SER A 416 -10.02 -21.73 14.65
C SER A 416 -10.39 -22.96 13.83
N GLU A 417 -9.54 -23.37 12.87
CA GLU A 417 -9.78 -24.50 11.96
C GLU A 417 -11.11 -24.38 11.17
N THR A 418 -11.46 -23.14 10.80
CA THR A 418 -12.69 -22.84 10.03
C THR A 418 -12.41 -22.43 8.59
N VAL A 419 -11.29 -21.75 8.34
CA VAL A 419 -10.89 -21.24 7.02
C VAL A 419 -9.38 -21.43 6.86
N PRO A 420 -8.87 -21.85 5.69
CA PRO A 420 -7.44 -21.90 5.42
C PRO A 420 -6.75 -20.57 5.66
N PHE A 421 -5.44 -20.59 5.94
CA PHE A 421 -4.68 -19.38 6.20
C PHE A 421 -3.23 -19.44 5.72
N THR A 422 -2.66 -18.26 5.47
CA THR A 422 -1.23 -18.07 5.25
C THR A 422 -0.59 -17.41 6.46
N ALA A 423 0.44 -18.04 7.04
CA ALA A 423 1.20 -17.45 8.12
C ALA A 423 2.14 -16.34 7.61
N CYS A 424 2.34 -15.28 8.38
CA CYS A 424 3.38 -14.29 8.14
C CYS A 424 4.36 -14.29 9.31
N LEU A 425 5.60 -14.70 9.04
CA LEU A 425 6.67 -14.83 10.01
C LEU A 425 7.75 -13.78 9.74
N SER A 426 8.78 -13.73 10.59
CA SER A 426 9.93 -12.85 10.41
C SER A 426 11.22 -13.63 10.57
N SER A 427 12.23 -13.27 9.78
CA SER A 427 13.60 -13.70 10.01
C SER A 427 14.24 -12.95 11.18
N ALA A 428 15.40 -13.40 11.64
CA ALA A 428 16.11 -12.80 12.78
C ALA A 428 17.62 -13.04 12.70
N GLY A 429 18.40 -12.35 13.53
CA GLY A 429 19.84 -12.58 13.65
C GLY A 429 20.71 -11.88 12.61
N ALA A 430 20.17 -10.92 11.85
CA ALA A 430 20.94 -10.12 10.91
C ALA A 430 20.75 -8.63 11.22
N ALA A 431 21.86 -7.91 11.36
CA ALA A 431 21.87 -6.44 11.42
C ALA A 431 21.98 -5.87 9.99
N PRO A 432 21.51 -4.63 9.74
CA PRO A 432 21.68 -3.98 8.44
C PRO A 432 23.14 -3.84 7.99
N LEU A 433 23.37 -3.84 6.68
CA LEU A 433 24.67 -3.51 6.09
C LEU A 433 25.14 -2.13 6.56
N LYS A 434 26.36 -2.05 7.12
CA LYS A 434 27.01 -0.79 7.50
C LYS A 434 27.71 -0.17 6.29
N THR A 435 26.95 0.30 5.31
CA THR A 435 27.49 0.81 4.03
C THR A 435 27.61 2.34 4.03
N LYS A 436 28.58 2.86 3.28
CA LYS A 436 28.66 4.30 2.94
C LYS A 436 27.72 4.71 1.80
N ARG A 437 27.12 3.74 1.10
CA ARG A 437 26.21 4.01 -0.03
C ARG A 437 24.81 4.32 0.47
N LYS A 438 24.14 5.26 -0.20
CA LYS A 438 22.70 5.46 -0.02
C LYS A 438 21.95 4.32 -0.71
N LEU A 439 21.30 3.49 0.08
CA LEU A 439 20.45 2.40 -0.41
C LEU A 439 19.00 2.83 -0.56
N TYR A 440 18.28 2.14 -1.43
CA TYR A 440 16.82 2.12 -1.36
C TYR A 440 16.42 1.45 -0.03
N ALA A 441 15.60 2.15 0.76
CA ALA A 441 15.11 1.68 2.05
C ALA A 441 13.61 1.98 2.15
N LEU A 442 12.81 0.93 2.21
CA LEU A 442 11.35 1.03 2.37
C LEU A 442 10.92 0.93 3.84
N TRP A 443 11.30 -0.17 4.50
CA TRP A 443 11.03 -0.44 5.93
C TRP A 443 12.27 -0.32 6.81
N GLY A 444 13.41 -0.13 6.19
CA GLY A 444 14.73 -0.12 6.81
C GLY A 444 15.80 -0.52 5.81
N ASN A 445 17.05 -0.46 6.25
CA ASN A 445 18.19 -0.91 5.45
C ASN A 445 18.20 -2.44 5.32
N ILE A 446 18.79 -2.94 4.24
CA ILE A 446 18.87 -4.38 3.98
C ILE A 446 19.79 -5.09 5.01
N PRO A 447 19.33 -6.18 5.67
CA PRO A 447 20.15 -6.97 6.59
C PRO A 447 21.33 -7.67 5.90
N ASP A 448 22.41 -7.91 6.64
CA ASP A 448 23.50 -8.81 6.24
C ASP A 448 23.10 -10.27 6.45
N TYR A 449 22.72 -10.96 5.38
CA TYR A 449 22.30 -12.37 5.43
C TYR A 449 23.45 -13.37 5.60
N PHE A 450 24.71 -12.91 5.58
CA PHE A 450 25.88 -13.71 5.94
C PHE A 450 26.23 -13.58 7.43
N ALA A 451 25.48 -12.79 8.19
CA ALA A 451 25.63 -12.74 9.65
C ALA A 451 25.61 -14.16 10.26
N PRO A 452 26.60 -14.55 11.08
CA PRO A 452 26.70 -15.91 11.62
C PRO A 452 25.46 -16.37 12.39
N THR A 453 24.74 -15.43 13.02
CA THR A 453 23.54 -15.71 13.81
C THR A 453 22.26 -15.75 12.98
N PHE A 454 22.27 -15.33 11.70
CA PHE A 454 21.07 -15.25 10.86
C PHE A 454 20.34 -16.59 10.77
N GLU A 455 21.08 -17.67 10.49
CA GLU A 455 20.50 -19.00 10.32
C GLU A 455 19.92 -19.56 11.62
N THR A 456 20.70 -19.52 12.70
CA THR A 456 20.29 -20.08 13.99
C THR A 456 19.15 -19.30 14.62
N GLU A 457 19.16 -17.96 14.54
CA GLU A 457 18.11 -17.13 15.12
C GLU A 457 16.83 -17.13 14.28
N THR A 458 16.95 -17.22 12.95
CA THR A 458 15.78 -17.42 12.07
C THR A 458 15.11 -18.76 12.35
N ALA A 459 15.88 -19.85 12.47
CA ALA A 459 15.34 -21.16 12.85
C ALA A 459 14.62 -21.12 14.21
N LYS A 460 15.23 -20.51 15.24
CA LYS A 460 14.61 -20.32 16.56
C LYS A 460 13.33 -19.49 16.49
N ARG A 461 13.32 -18.41 15.70
CA ARG A 461 12.16 -17.53 15.53
C ARG A 461 10.99 -18.26 14.87
N VAL A 462 11.25 -18.95 13.76
CA VAL A 462 10.23 -19.68 13.00
C VAL A 462 9.68 -20.88 13.77
N LYS A 463 10.52 -21.59 14.55
CA LYS A 463 10.11 -22.73 15.38
C LYS A 463 9.00 -22.39 16.38
N LYS A 464 8.90 -21.12 16.84
CA LYS A 464 7.80 -20.65 17.70
C LYS A 464 6.41 -20.79 17.06
N SER A 465 6.36 -20.87 15.73
CA SER A 465 5.12 -21.04 14.95
C SER A 465 4.88 -22.48 14.51
N ALA A 466 5.67 -23.47 14.95
CA ALA A 466 5.53 -24.87 14.51
C ALA A 466 4.09 -25.42 14.65
N LYS A 467 3.41 -25.16 15.78
CA LYS A 467 2.00 -25.56 15.99
C LYS A 467 1.04 -24.91 14.98
N LEU A 468 1.29 -23.64 14.63
CA LEU A 468 0.48 -22.93 13.63
C LEU A 468 0.71 -23.57 12.24
N LEU A 469 1.97 -23.80 11.87
CA LEU A 469 2.36 -24.40 10.59
C LEU A 469 1.90 -25.86 10.44
N ALA A 470 1.69 -26.58 11.55
CA ALA A 470 1.25 -27.97 11.56
C ALA A 470 -0.26 -28.13 11.30
N SER A 471 -1.07 -27.07 11.42
CA SER A 471 -2.51 -27.13 11.14
C SER A 471 -2.77 -27.56 9.70
N ARG A 472 -3.79 -28.40 9.47
CA ARG A 472 -4.24 -28.78 8.11
C ARG A 472 -4.74 -27.56 7.32
N TYR A 473 -5.23 -26.53 8.01
CA TYR A 473 -5.68 -25.28 7.41
C TYR A 473 -4.52 -24.32 7.06
N CYS A 474 -3.28 -24.62 7.46
CA CYS A 474 -2.14 -23.79 7.07
C CYS A 474 -1.72 -24.10 5.63
N ILE A 475 -1.88 -23.12 4.73
CA ILE A 475 -1.40 -23.21 3.35
C ILE A 475 0.13 -23.18 3.33
N GLY A 476 0.72 -22.29 4.11
CA GLY A 476 2.16 -22.07 4.16
C GLY A 476 2.53 -20.80 4.90
N ALA A 477 3.80 -20.41 4.80
CA ALA A 477 4.36 -19.26 5.48
C ALA A 477 5.13 -18.33 4.54
N PHE A 478 4.80 -17.05 4.62
CA PHE A 478 5.71 -15.97 4.26
C PHE A 478 6.75 -15.79 5.37
N VAL A 479 7.98 -15.48 5.01
CA VAL A 479 9.00 -15.00 5.95
C VAL A 479 9.40 -13.61 5.51
N ASP A 480 9.22 -12.63 6.42
CA ASP A 480 9.33 -11.20 6.16
C ASP A 480 8.31 -10.67 5.14
N ASN A 481 8.40 -9.37 4.87
CA ASN A 481 7.52 -8.66 3.96
C ASN A 481 8.24 -7.44 3.39
N GLU A 482 8.24 -7.30 2.06
CA GLU A 482 8.76 -6.12 1.36
C GLU A 482 10.14 -5.67 1.83
N ILE A 483 11.06 -6.64 1.89
CA ILE A 483 12.48 -6.37 2.10
C ILE A 483 12.94 -5.33 1.09
N SER A 484 13.77 -4.38 1.54
CA SER A 484 14.37 -3.32 0.73
C SER A 484 15.44 -3.88 -0.24
N TRP A 485 15.05 -4.81 -1.10
CA TRP A 485 15.87 -5.25 -2.23
C TRP A 485 16.18 -4.04 -3.10
N GLN A 486 17.42 -3.95 -3.57
CA GLN A 486 17.83 -2.83 -4.39
C GLN A 486 17.20 -2.94 -5.79
N ARG A 487 16.88 -1.79 -6.39
CA ARG A 487 16.11 -1.71 -7.64
C ARG A 487 16.96 -1.76 -8.91
N LYS A 488 18.29 -1.86 -8.76
CA LYS A 488 19.25 -1.94 -9.86
C LYS A 488 20.28 -3.03 -9.54
N PRO A 489 20.71 -3.81 -10.55
CA PRO A 489 21.74 -4.82 -10.36
C PRO A 489 23.06 -4.16 -9.96
N GLY A 490 23.85 -4.91 -9.19
CA GLY A 490 25.15 -4.52 -8.66
C GLY A 490 25.13 -3.62 -7.42
N VAL A 491 24.01 -2.94 -7.12
CA VAL A 491 23.95 -1.96 -6.01
C VAL A 491 24.20 -2.60 -4.65
N THR A 492 23.67 -3.80 -4.40
CA THR A 492 23.89 -4.50 -3.11
C THR A 492 25.36 -4.91 -2.98
N ALA A 493 25.97 -5.44 -4.05
CA ALA A 493 27.38 -5.83 -4.04
C ALA A 493 28.30 -4.61 -3.83
N LEU A 494 28.04 -3.53 -4.58
CA LEU A 494 28.74 -2.27 -4.43
C LEU A 494 28.62 -1.69 -3.01
N ALA A 495 27.47 -1.85 -2.36
CA ALA A 495 27.27 -1.46 -0.97
C ALA A 495 28.16 -2.25 -0.01
N VAL A 496 28.26 -3.57 -0.23
CA VAL A 496 29.11 -4.47 0.56
C VAL A 496 30.61 -4.11 0.44
N LEU A 497 31.09 -3.66 -0.73
CA LEU A 497 32.48 -3.20 -0.89
C LEU A 497 32.83 -2.04 0.06
N SER A 498 31.87 -1.14 0.28
CA SER A 498 32.00 0.01 1.19
C SER A 498 31.72 -0.30 2.67
N CYS A 499 31.51 -1.57 3.03
CA CYS A 499 31.35 -1.96 4.42
C CYS A 499 32.70 -2.09 5.15
N PRO A 500 32.73 -2.03 6.49
CA PRO A 500 33.91 -2.34 7.29
C PRO A 500 34.43 -3.77 7.05
N ALA A 501 35.71 -3.99 7.35
CA ALA A 501 36.39 -5.28 7.16
C ALA A 501 35.74 -6.46 7.92
N ASP A 502 35.09 -6.19 9.05
CA ASP A 502 34.45 -7.17 9.92
C ASP A 502 33.00 -7.50 9.50
N GLN A 503 32.47 -6.86 8.44
CA GLN A 503 31.12 -7.13 7.95
C GLN A 503 31.09 -8.50 7.24
N PRO A 504 30.27 -9.47 7.71
CA PRO A 504 30.22 -10.82 7.14
C PRO A 504 29.99 -10.90 5.63
N ALA A 505 29.11 -10.05 5.08
CA ALA A 505 28.91 -9.98 3.64
C ALA A 505 30.19 -9.62 2.86
N LYS A 506 31.05 -8.77 3.42
CA LYS A 506 32.30 -8.35 2.78
C LYS A 506 33.34 -9.48 2.81
N MET A 507 33.39 -10.21 3.91
CA MET A 507 34.20 -11.42 4.03
C MET A 507 33.78 -12.49 3.02
N GLU A 508 32.47 -12.71 2.83
CA GLU A 508 31.99 -13.67 1.83
C GLU A 508 32.26 -13.20 0.39
N MET A 509 32.17 -11.89 0.13
CA MET A 509 32.55 -11.34 -1.18
C MET A 509 34.02 -11.57 -1.48
N GLN A 510 34.91 -11.29 -0.52
CA GLN A 510 36.34 -11.55 -0.65
C GLN A 510 36.60 -13.03 -0.95
N LYS A 511 35.94 -13.93 -0.21
CA LYS A 511 36.07 -15.38 -0.42
C LYS A 511 35.68 -15.78 -1.84
N MET A 512 34.53 -15.33 -2.33
CA MET A 512 34.10 -15.64 -3.70
C MET A 512 35.08 -15.12 -4.75
N LEU A 513 35.56 -13.88 -4.60
CA LEU A 513 36.52 -13.30 -5.54
C LEU A 513 37.86 -14.02 -5.49
N ARG A 514 38.29 -14.44 -4.29
CA ARG A 514 39.52 -15.24 -4.10
C ARG A 514 39.41 -16.62 -4.74
N GLU A 515 38.25 -17.28 -4.62
CA GLU A 515 38.00 -18.56 -5.30
C GLU A 515 38.03 -18.39 -6.83
N LYS A 516 37.50 -17.29 -7.37
CA LYS A 516 37.49 -17.02 -8.81
C LYS A 516 38.86 -16.64 -9.38
N TYR A 517 39.58 -15.72 -8.74
CA TYR A 517 40.80 -15.11 -9.28
C TYR A 517 42.09 -15.73 -8.77
N GLY A 518 42.05 -16.47 -7.66
CA GLY A 518 43.20 -17.05 -6.96
C GLY A 518 44.05 -16.00 -6.24
N SER A 519 44.62 -15.06 -7.00
CA SER A 519 45.49 -13.98 -6.51
C SER A 519 44.84 -12.60 -6.65
N VAL A 520 45.24 -11.66 -5.78
CA VAL A 520 44.69 -10.29 -5.81
C VAL A 520 45.12 -9.55 -7.07
N GLU A 521 46.28 -9.89 -7.65
CA GLU A 521 46.80 -9.29 -8.87
C GLU A 521 45.90 -9.59 -10.07
N ASN A 522 45.29 -10.79 -10.11
CA ASN A 522 44.32 -11.14 -11.14
C ASN A 522 43.01 -10.35 -10.97
N LEU A 523 42.56 -10.15 -9.73
CA LEU A 523 41.43 -9.27 -9.44
C LEU A 523 41.75 -7.82 -9.85
N ASN A 524 42.93 -7.31 -9.50
CA ASN A 524 43.38 -5.97 -9.86
C ASN A 524 43.44 -5.75 -11.37
N LYS A 525 43.89 -6.74 -12.13
CA LYS A 525 43.85 -6.69 -13.60
C LYS A 525 42.41 -6.61 -14.12
N ALA A 526 41.49 -7.39 -13.55
CA ALA A 526 40.10 -7.41 -13.97
C ALA A 526 39.36 -6.11 -13.61
N TRP A 527 39.48 -5.67 -12.35
CA TRP A 527 38.71 -4.54 -11.80
C TRP A 527 39.42 -3.18 -11.90
N LYS A 528 40.69 -3.17 -12.34
CA LYS A 528 41.59 -2.01 -12.24
C LYS A 528 41.70 -1.49 -10.81
N SER A 529 41.66 -2.41 -9.85
CA SER A 529 41.70 -2.09 -8.42
C SER A 529 43.14 -1.95 -7.89
N PRO A 530 43.35 -1.18 -6.81
CA PRO A 530 44.67 -0.92 -6.24
C PRO A 530 45.02 -1.83 -5.05
N TYR A 531 44.40 -3.01 -4.92
CA TYR A 531 44.54 -3.82 -3.71
C TYR A 531 45.94 -4.42 -3.58
N SER A 532 46.62 -4.24 -2.45
CA SER A 532 47.96 -4.84 -2.27
C SER A 532 47.91 -6.34 -1.97
N ASP A 533 46.88 -6.79 -1.26
CA ASP A 533 46.60 -8.18 -0.92
C ASP A 533 45.10 -8.35 -0.58
N TRP A 534 44.70 -9.56 -0.23
CA TRP A 534 43.31 -9.84 0.18
C TRP A 534 42.93 -9.16 1.51
N GLY A 535 43.88 -8.91 2.41
CA GLY A 535 43.66 -8.13 3.64
C GLY A 535 43.32 -6.67 3.32
N ASP A 536 44.03 -6.06 2.37
CA ASP A 536 43.74 -4.71 1.88
C ASP A 536 42.35 -4.62 1.23
N PHE A 537 41.92 -5.65 0.48
CA PHE A 537 40.53 -5.74 -0.01
C PHE A 537 39.50 -5.63 1.13
N LEU A 538 39.72 -6.34 2.25
CA LEU A 538 38.80 -6.26 3.39
C LEU A 538 38.87 -4.91 4.10
N ALA A 539 40.08 -4.37 4.27
CA ALA A 539 40.30 -3.11 4.98
C ALA A 539 39.71 -1.90 4.23
N ARG A 540 39.86 -1.83 2.90
CA ARG A 540 39.41 -0.70 2.09
C ARG A 540 37.91 -0.63 1.93
N ASP A 541 37.32 0.51 2.27
CA ASP A 541 35.89 0.80 2.11
C ASP A 541 35.63 2.03 1.20
N ASP A 542 36.66 2.43 0.46
CA ASP A 542 36.75 3.64 -0.36
C ASP A 542 36.89 3.37 -1.87
N PHE A 543 37.27 2.14 -2.26
CA PHE A 543 37.38 1.74 -3.65
C PHE A 543 36.04 1.24 -4.22
N GLU A 544 35.72 1.72 -5.41
CA GLU A 544 34.61 1.24 -6.22
C GLU A 544 35.10 0.93 -7.63
N PRO A 545 34.89 -0.30 -8.15
CA PRO A 545 35.29 -0.63 -9.51
C PRO A 545 34.40 0.10 -10.51
N ASN A 546 34.91 0.30 -11.73
CA ASN A 546 34.06 0.64 -12.85
C ASN A 546 33.05 -0.51 -13.05
N PRO A 547 31.72 -0.25 -13.03
CA PRO A 547 30.73 -1.32 -13.16
C PRO A 547 30.92 -2.20 -14.39
N ALA A 548 31.42 -1.66 -15.52
CA ALA A 548 31.65 -2.45 -16.72
C ALA A 548 32.75 -3.52 -16.54
N ASP A 549 33.76 -3.23 -15.70
CA ASP A 549 34.89 -4.12 -15.44
C ASP A 549 34.51 -5.22 -14.41
N ALA A 550 33.50 -4.98 -13.57
CA ALA A 550 33.12 -5.85 -12.45
C ALA A 550 31.69 -6.43 -12.51
N ASP A 551 30.88 -6.12 -13.53
CA ASP A 551 29.43 -6.43 -13.59
C ASP A 551 29.14 -7.90 -13.31
N ALA A 552 29.87 -8.82 -13.93
CA ALA A 552 29.68 -10.27 -13.73
C ALA A 552 29.88 -10.70 -12.26
N ASP A 553 30.88 -10.13 -11.59
CA ASP A 553 31.20 -10.44 -10.19
C ASP A 553 30.20 -9.82 -9.23
N LEU A 554 29.81 -8.56 -9.48
CA LEU A 554 28.80 -7.87 -8.69
C LEU A 554 27.46 -8.62 -8.74
N ARG A 555 27.04 -9.07 -9.94
CA ARG A 555 25.83 -9.88 -10.11
C ARG A 555 25.96 -11.27 -9.47
N ALA A 556 27.11 -11.92 -9.59
CA ALA A 556 27.36 -13.21 -8.94
C ALA A 556 27.24 -13.09 -7.41
N PHE A 557 27.73 -12.00 -6.82
CA PHE A 557 27.57 -11.73 -5.40
C PHE A 557 26.12 -11.48 -5.01
N GLU A 558 25.39 -10.64 -5.76
CA GLU A 558 23.98 -10.40 -5.48
C GLU A 558 23.15 -11.68 -5.54
N LYS A 559 23.47 -12.59 -6.47
CA LYS A 559 22.87 -13.92 -6.54
C LYS A 559 23.15 -14.73 -5.27
N LEU A 560 24.41 -14.81 -4.81
CA LEU A 560 24.74 -15.51 -3.57
C LEU A 560 24.03 -14.90 -2.35
N PHE A 561 24.00 -13.57 -2.28
CA PHE A 561 23.36 -12.83 -1.20
C PHE A 561 21.86 -13.10 -1.13
N ALA A 562 21.16 -13.05 -2.27
CA ALA A 562 19.73 -13.37 -2.35
C ALA A 562 19.46 -14.86 -2.05
N GLU A 563 20.26 -15.76 -2.61
CA GLU A 563 20.10 -17.20 -2.36
C GLU A 563 20.30 -17.56 -0.89
N ARG A 564 21.26 -16.94 -0.20
CA ARG A 564 21.50 -17.16 1.23
C ARG A 564 20.24 -16.86 2.05
N TYR A 565 19.60 -15.73 1.78
CA TYR A 565 18.33 -15.37 2.43
C TYR A 565 17.25 -16.44 2.23
N PHE A 566 16.94 -16.78 0.97
CA PHE A 566 15.86 -17.71 0.65
C PHE A 566 16.14 -19.13 1.15
N LYS A 567 17.39 -19.60 1.07
CA LYS A 567 17.80 -20.93 1.57
C LYS A 567 17.61 -21.05 3.08
N VAL A 568 18.08 -20.06 3.85
CA VAL A 568 17.95 -20.05 5.32
C VAL A 568 16.48 -19.98 5.74
N CYS A 569 15.69 -19.08 5.13
CA CYS A 569 14.28 -18.95 5.47
C CYS A 569 13.50 -20.23 5.13
N ARG A 570 13.75 -20.84 3.97
CA ARG A 570 13.15 -22.12 3.60
C ARG A 570 13.53 -23.22 4.58
N ALA A 571 14.81 -23.35 4.91
CA ALA A 571 15.28 -24.37 5.87
C ALA A 571 14.60 -24.21 7.24
N ALA A 572 14.46 -22.98 7.73
CA ALA A 572 13.76 -22.70 8.98
C ALA A 572 12.28 -23.11 8.95
N VAL A 573 11.56 -22.81 7.86
CA VAL A 573 10.16 -23.21 7.69
C VAL A 573 10.04 -24.74 7.63
N LYS A 574 10.87 -25.41 6.83
CA LYS A 574 10.84 -26.87 6.68
C LYS A 574 11.26 -27.60 7.95
N ALA A 575 12.20 -27.06 8.72
CA ALA A 575 12.58 -27.60 10.02
C ALA A 575 11.45 -27.45 11.06
N ALA A 576 10.65 -26.38 10.99
CA ALA A 576 9.50 -26.20 11.88
C ALA A 576 8.29 -27.05 11.47
N CYS A 577 8.07 -27.25 10.17
CA CYS A 577 7.00 -28.09 9.63
C CYS A 577 7.34 -28.49 8.18
N PRO A 578 7.76 -29.74 7.91
CA PRO A 578 8.18 -30.17 6.57
C PRO A 578 7.12 -30.01 5.47
N LYS A 579 5.85 -30.18 5.83
CA LYS A 579 4.70 -30.04 4.91
C LYS A 579 4.32 -28.59 4.57
N ALA A 580 4.67 -27.61 5.41
CA ALA A 580 4.26 -26.23 5.18
C ALA A 580 4.98 -25.66 3.95
N LEU A 581 4.25 -25.01 3.03
CA LEU A 581 4.84 -24.35 1.88
C LEU A 581 5.64 -23.12 2.34
N TYR A 582 6.88 -22.98 1.86
CA TYR A 582 7.61 -21.71 1.99
C TYR A 582 7.23 -20.78 0.83
N MET A 583 6.62 -19.65 1.19
CA MET A 583 5.94 -18.75 0.25
C MET A 583 6.74 -17.46 -0.02
N GLY A 584 8.05 -17.44 0.27
CA GLY A 584 8.92 -16.28 0.01
C GLY A 584 8.70 -15.11 0.97
N CYS A 585 8.97 -13.88 0.49
CA CYS A 585 9.09 -12.67 1.31
C CYS A 585 8.24 -11.47 0.83
N ARG A 586 7.19 -11.71 0.04
CA ARG A 586 6.20 -10.71 -0.39
C ARG A 586 6.85 -9.47 -0.99
N PHE A 587 7.42 -9.61 -2.19
CA PHE A 587 8.13 -8.52 -2.86
C PHE A 587 7.26 -7.27 -3.04
N ALA A 588 7.82 -6.06 -2.88
CA ALA A 588 7.10 -4.79 -3.08
C ALA A 588 6.90 -4.39 -4.55
N ALA A 589 7.23 -5.28 -5.49
CA ALA A 589 7.46 -5.02 -6.91
C ALA A 589 8.57 -3.96 -7.15
N GLY A 590 9.68 -4.40 -7.75
CA GLY A 590 10.82 -3.55 -8.09
C GLY A 590 12.18 -4.14 -7.69
N GLU A 591 12.17 -5.36 -7.15
CA GLU A 591 13.34 -6.21 -7.02
C GLU A 591 14.01 -6.46 -8.38
N THR A 592 15.32 -6.72 -8.36
CA THR A 592 16.02 -7.12 -9.58
C THR A 592 15.64 -8.53 -10.01
N GLU A 593 15.83 -8.80 -11.29
CA GLU A 593 15.69 -10.13 -11.87
C GLU A 593 16.51 -11.19 -11.11
N ILE A 594 17.72 -10.86 -10.64
CA ILE A 594 18.59 -11.74 -9.84
C ILE A 594 17.89 -12.22 -8.56
N VAL A 595 17.26 -11.29 -7.83
CA VAL A 595 16.55 -11.59 -6.58
C VAL A 595 15.28 -12.39 -6.87
N SER A 596 14.52 -11.98 -7.88
CA SER A 596 13.29 -12.67 -8.27
C SER A 596 13.57 -14.11 -8.73
N ARG A 597 14.62 -14.32 -9.56
CA ARG A 597 15.05 -15.65 -9.98
C ARG A 597 15.47 -16.51 -8.78
N ALA A 598 16.24 -15.98 -7.83
CA ALA A 598 16.61 -16.72 -6.62
C ALA A 598 15.38 -17.21 -5.84
N ALA A 599 14.32 -16.38 -5.74
CA ALA A 599 13.06 -16.79 -5.14
C ALA A 599 12.39 -17.93 -5.92
N TYR A 600 12.29 -17.83 -7.24
CA TYR A 600 11.74 -18.89 -8.09
C TYR A 600 12.57 -20.19 -8.01
N GLU A 601 13.88 -20.10 -7.82
CA GLU A 601 14.71 -21.30 -7.66
C GLU A 601 14.47 -22.02 -6.32
N ILE A 602 14.15 -21.28 -5.25
CA ILE A 602 14.18 -21.80 -3.87
C ILE A 602 12.79 -21.95 -3.25
N CYS A 603 11.90 -20.96 -3.37
CA CYS A 603 10.58 -20.97 -2.73
C CYS A 603 9.70 -22.11 -3.27
N ASP A 604 8.73 -22.59 -2.48
CA ASP A 604 7.71 -23.52 -3.01
C ASP A 604 6.62 -22.72 -3.78
N VAL A 605 6.36 -21.48 -3.34
CA VAL A 605 5.48 -20.49 -3.97
C VAL A 605 6.16 -19.12 -3.88
N VAL A 606 6.16 -18.34 -4.95
CA VAL A 606 6.70 -16.95 -4.91
C VAL A 606 5.60 -15.98 -4.49
N SER A 607 5.91 -14.93 -3.72
CA SER A 607 4.92 -13.94 -3.31
C SER A 607 5.34 -12.52 -3.65
N CYS A 608 4.37 -11.75 -4.13
CA CYS A 608 4.52 -10.35 -4.51
C CYS A 608 3.31 -9.55 -4.02
N ASN A 609 3.54 -8.32 -3.57
CA ASN A 609 2.51 -7.32 -3.29
C ASN A 609 2.43 -6.42 -4.52
N ILE A 610 1.28 -6.39 -5.19
CA ILE A 610 1.11 -5.67 -6.45
C ILE A 610 -0.11 -4.76 -6.35
N TYR A 611 0.16 -3.51 -6.00
CA TYR A 611 -0.82 -2.43 -5.96
C TYR A 611 -0.94 -1.81 -7.35
N ARG A 612 -1.80 -2.40 -8.19
CA ARG A 612 -2.17 -1.93 -9.54
C ARG A 612 -3.66 -2.20 -9.79
N SER A 613 -4.15 -1.81 -10.96
CA SER A 613 -5.53 -2.07 -11.41
C SER A 613 -5.78 -3.55 -11.81
N GLY A 614 -4.72 -4.33 -12.01
CA GLY A 614 -4.76 -5.75 -12.34
C GLY A 614 -3.35 -6.34 -12.45
N VAL A 615 -3.27 -7.65 -12.72
CA VAL A 615 -2.02 -8.44 -12.73
C VAL A 615 -1.90 -9.37 -13.94
N ALA A 616 -2.62 -9.08 -15.03
CA ALA A 616 -2.51 -9.84 -16.28
C ALA A 616 -1.06 -9.87 -16.81
N PHE A 617 -0.30 -8.79 -16.62
CA PHE A 617 1.11 -8.68 -17.01
C PHE A 617 2.07 -9.59 -16.22
N TYR A 618 1.65 -10.14 -15.08
CA TYR A 618 2.57 -10.85 -14.20
C TYR A 618 3.14 -12.10 -14.88
N ALA A 619 4.47 -12.18 -14.92
CA ALA A 619 5.20 -13.35 -15.41
C ALA A 619 6.44 -13.60 -14.53
N PRO A 620 6.81 -14.87 -14.30
CA PRO A 620 8.12 -15.22 -13.76
C PRO A 620 9.25 -14.65 -14.62
N PRO A 621 10.46 -14.46 -14.06
CA PRO A 621 11.65 -14.14 -14.86
C PRO A 621 11.83 -15.17 -15.99
N PRO A 622 12.16 -14.75 -17.23
CA PRO A 622 12.37 -15.67 -18.33
C PRO A 622 13.36 -16.78 -17.98
N GLY A 623 12.99 -18.04 -18.22
CA GLY A 623 13.82 -19.22 -17.93
C GLY A 623 13.97 -19.56 -16.43
N ALA A 624 13.24 -18.91 -15.53
CA ALA A 624 13.16 -19.36 -14.13
C ALA A 624 12.40 -20.69 -14.03
N LYS A 625 12.60 -21.42 -12.92
CA LYS A 625 11.75 -22.58 -12.61
C LYS A 625 10.27 -22.22 -12.65
N ASP A 626 9.50 -23.08 -13.32
CA ASP A 626 8.05 -22.99 -13.37
C ASP A 626 7.46 -23.29 -11.99
N LYS A 627 7.08 -22.24 -11.25
CA LYS A 627 6.49 -22.31 -9.92
C LYS A 627 5.31 -21.36 -9.80
N PRO A 628 4.35 -21.66 -8.91
CA PRO A 628 3.23 -20.77 -8.67
C PRO A 628 3.66 -19.50 -7.95
N ALA A 629 2.89 -18.43 -8.18
CA ALA A 629 2.99 -17.16 -7.47
C ALA A 629 1.67 -16.79 -6.78
N ILE A 630 1.75 -16.05 -5.68
CA ILE A 630 0.59 -15.50 -4.98
C ILE A 630 0.73 -13.99 -4.84
N ILE A 631 -0.36 -13.27 -5.09
CA ILE A 631 -0.45 -11.85 -4.77
C ILE A 631 -0.73 -11.73 -3.27
N GLY A 632 0.27 -11.28 -2.51
CA GLY A 632 0.21 -11.16 -1.06
C GLY A 632 -0.56 -9.94 -0.57
N GLU A 633 -0.63 -8.88 -1.36
CA GLU A 633 -1.37 -7.64 -1.11
C GLU A 633 -1.79 -6.98 -2.42
N PHE A 634 -3.01 -6.49 -2.44
CA PHE A 634 -3.49 -5.43 -3.31
C PHE A 634 -4.66 -4.73 -2.63
N HIS A 635 -4.98 -3.50 -3.03
CA HIS A 635 -6.22 -2.84 -2.63
C HIS A 635 -6.51 -1.66 -3.54
N ILE A 636 -7.78 -1.28 -3.62
CA ILE A 636 -8.24 -0.05 -4.27
C ILE A 636 -9.28 0.57 -3.34
N GLY A 637 -8.85 1.49 -2.48
CA GLY A 637 -9.66 1.98 -1.36
C GLY A 637 -10.55 3.15 -1.74
N ARG A 638 -11.59 3.39 -0.95
CA ARG A 638 -12.60 4.43 -1.18
C ARG A 638 -12.29 5.70 -0.38
N ILE A 639 -12.86 6.84 -0.77
CA ILE A 639 -12.69 8.13 -0.05
C ILE A 639 -14.03 8.76 0.39
N ASP A 640 -15.14 8.02 0.30
CA ASP A 640 -16.51 8.47 0.56
C ASP A 640 -16.94 8.49 2.05
N LYS A 641 -16.10 8.03 2.98
CA LYS A 641 -16.44 7.90 4.41
C LYS A 641 -15.58 8.76 5.35
N GLY A 642 -15.28 10.00 4.93
CA GLY A 642 -14.62 10.98 5.79
C GLY A 642 -13.16 10.69 6.10
N SER A 643 -12.44 10.11 5.13
CA SER A 643 -11.01 9.80 5.22
C SER A 643 -10.21 10.64 4.22
N PRO A 644 -9.02 11.15 4.60
CA PRO A 644 -8.16 11.91 3.70
C PRO A 644 -7.43 11.03 2.67
N TYR A 645 -7.65 9.71 2.69
CA TYR A 645 -6.82 8.80 1.94
C TYR A 645 -7.49 7.43 1.69
N GLY A 646 -7.64 7.03 0.42
CA GLY A 646 -8.10 5.67 0.07
C GLY A 646 -6.95 4.65 0.06
N GLY A 647 -5.70 5.13 0.09
CA GLY A 647 -4.49 4.31 0.11
C GLY A 647 -3.74 4.37 -1.22
N LEU A 648 -3.19 3.25 -1.68
CA LEU A 648 -2.25 3.23 -2.80
C LEU A 648 -2.88 3.40 -4.16
N LEU A 649 -4.03 2.77 -4.32
CA LEU A 649 -4.99 3.09 -5.35
C LEU A 649 -6.24 3.51 -4.62
N GLU A 650 -6.88 4.53 -5.14
CA GLU A 650 -8.08 5.08 -4.55
C GLU A 650 -9.13 5.35 -5.63
N VAL A 651 -10.38 5.25 -5.21
CA VAL A 651 -11.56 5.47 -6.03
C VAL A 651 -12.57 6.28 -5.21
N PRO A 652 -13.51 6.98 -5.87
CA PRO A 652 -14.43 7.88 -5.18
C PRO A 652 -15.26 7.20 -4.08
N ASP A 653 -15.73 5.99 -4.32
CA ASP A 653 -16.73 5.33 -3.47
C ASP A 653 -16.60 3.79 -3.43
N ALA A 654 -17.40 3.18 -2.55
CA ALA A 654 -17.48 1.72 -2.39
C ALA A 654 -17.86 0.95 -3.66
N GLN A 655 -18.73 1.50 -4.52
CA GLN A 655 -19.16 0.85 -5.75
C GLN A 655 -18.02 0.78 -6.77
N LYS A 656 -17.24 1.85 -6.87
CA LYS A 656 -16.03 1.87 -7.71
C LYS A 656 -14.93 0.97 -7.16
N ALA A 657 -14.83 0.83 -5.83
CA ALA A 657 -13.93 -0.14 -5.21
C ALA A 657 -14.33 -1.58 -5.56
N ALA A 658 -15.64 -1.88 -5.54
CA ALA A 658 -16.20 -3.16 -5.93
C ALA A 658 -15.93 -3.50 -7.41
N GLU A 659 -16.12 -2.55 -8.33
CA GLU A 659 -15.78 -2.69 -9.75
C GLU A 659 -14.28 -2.96 -9.96
N ALA A 660 -13.41 -2.19 -9.28
CA ALA A 660 -11.97 -2.34 -9.35
C ALA A 660 -11.49 -3.70 -8.80
N TYR A 661 -12.10 -4.17 -7.70
CA TYR A 661 -11.86 -5.50 -7.15
C TYR A 661 -12.13 -6.59 -8.19
N LYS A 662 -13.29 -6.55 -8.85
CA LYS A 662 -13.65 -7.54 -9.88
C LYS A 662 -12.61 -7.59 -11.00
N LYS A 663 -12.24 -6.42 -11.53
CA LYS A 663 -11.23 -6.30 -12.60
C LYS A 663 -9.89 -6.90 -12.16
N TYR A 664 -9.42 -6.56 -10.96
CA TYR A 664 -8.17 -7.08 -10.43
C TYR A 664 -8.22 -8.61 -10.31
N MET A 665 -9.26 -9.13 -9.65
CA MET A 665 -9.37 -10.55 -9.37
C MET A 665 -9.56 -11.39 -10.61
N VAL A 666 -10.34 -10.95 -11.60
CA VAL A 666 -10.45 -11.66 -12.89
C VAL A 666 -9.08 -11.77 -13.56
N SER A 667 -8.31 -10.67 -13.61
CA SER A 667 -6.96 -10.72 -14.17
C SER A 667 -6.01 -11.66 -13.43
N ALA A 668 -6.17 -11.81 -12.11
CA ALA A 668 -5.40 -12.74 -11.28
C ALA A 668 -5.83 -14.19 -11.50
N ILE A 669 -7.14 -14.44 -11.60
CA ILE A 669 -7.70 -15.78 -11.82
C ILE A 669 -7.34 -16.29 -13.21
N GLU A 670 -7.30 -15.44 -14.22
CA GLU A 670 -6.95 -15.84 -15.60
C GLU A 670 -5.44 -16.11 -15.75
N ASN A 671 -4.57 -15.41 -15.01
CA ASN A 671 -3.11 -15.55 -15.12
C ASN A 671 -2.62 -16.97 -14.74
N PRO A 672 -1.92 -17.71 -15.62
CA PRO A 672 -1.58 -19.11 -15.39
C PRO A 672 -0.63 -19.34 -14.21
N ASN A 673 0.12 -18.33 -13.79
CA ASN A 673 1.10 -18.45 -12.70
C ASN A 673 0.50 -18.14 -11.32
N ILE A 674 -0.62 -17.41 -11.26
CA ILE A 674 -1.17 -16.91 -10.01
C ILE A 674 -2.15 -17.93 -9.39
N VAL A 675 -1.89 -18.30 -8.13
CA VAL A 675 -2.70 -19.26 -7.34
C VAL A 675 -3.57 -18.60 -6.26
N GLY A 676 -3.50 -17.28 -6.15
CA GLY A 676 -4.32 -16.52 -5.21
C GLY A 676 -3.99 -15.04 -5.18
N ALA A 677 -4.91 -14.25 -4.61
CA ALA A 677 -4.72 -12.84 -4.36
C ALA A 677 -5.38 -12.41 -3.05
N HIS A 678 -4.63 -11.68 -2.23
CA HIS A 678 -5.04 -11.25 -0.91
C HIS A 678 -5.21 -9.73 -0.84
N TRP A 679 -6.40 -9.28 -0.47
CA TRP A 679 -6.68 -7.87 -0.28
C TRP A 679 -6.09 -7.33 1.01
N PHE A 680 -5.48 -6.15 0.94
CA PHE A 680 -4.95 -5.40 2.08
C PHE A 680 -5.90 -4.23 2.40
N GLN A 681 -6.76 -4.30 3.40
CA GLN A 681 -6.78 -5.25 4.51
C GLN A 681 -8.19 -5.42 5.10
N TRP A 682 -8.30 -6.08 6.26
CA TRP A 682 -9.58 -6.37 6.90
C TRP A 682 -10.29 -5.11 7.42
N HIS A 683 -9.67 -4.32 8.31
CA HIS A 683 -10.24 -3.08 8.84
C HIS A 683 -9.70 -1.82 8.12
N ASP A 684 -10.56 -0.81 7.99
CA ASP A 684 -10.15 0.55 7.68
C ASP A 684 -9.17 1.05 8.75
N MET A 685 -8.17 1.81 8.35
CA MET A 685 -7.29 2.48 9.30
C MET A 685 -8.01 3.70 9.88
N PHE A 686 -7.68 4.08 11.12
CA PHE A 686 -8.19 5.32 11.70
C PHE A 686 -7.72 6.53 10.90
N VAL A 687 -8.57 7.55 10.80
CA VAL A 687 -8.25 8.84 10.14
C VAL A 687 -6.97 9.45 10.73
N THR A 688 -6.77 9.33 12.05
CA THR A 688 -5.58 9.80 12.76
C THR A 688 -4.31 9.01 12.44
N GLY A 689 -4.42 7.85 11.80
CA GLY A 689 -3.30 7.05 11.35
C GLY A 689 -2.61 6.22 12.42
N ARG A 690 -1.95 5.16 11.95
CA ARG A 690 -1.16 4.24 12.76
C ARG A 690 0.18 4.88 13.19
N ALA A 691 1.03 4.12 13.88
CA ALA A 691 2.35 4.58 14.30
C ALA A 691 3.31 4.93 13.14
N ASP A 692 3.01 4.49 11.92
CA ASP A 692 3.74 4.85 10.68
C ASP A 692 3.03 5.98 9.88
N GLY A 693 2.01 6.58 10.46
CA GLY A 693 1.15 7.62 9.88
C GLY A 693 0.12 7.13 8.88
N ALA A 694 0.12 5.85 8.48
CA ALA A 694 -0.84 5.34 7.49
C ALA A 694 -2.28 5.42 8.02
N ASN A 695 -3.17 6.00 7.22
CA ASN A 695 -4.57 6.28 7.56
C ASN A 695 -5.52 6.04 6.37
N ALA A 696 -5.33 4.91 5.68
CA ALA A 696 -6.10 4.57 4.48
C ALA A 696 -7.44 3.88 4.79
N THR A 697 -8.50 4.28 4.07
CA THR A 697 -9.80 3.58 4.02
C THR A 697 -9.81 2.48 2.96
N CYS A 698 -9.08 1.41 3.26
CA CYS A 698 -8.88 0.24 2.41
C CYS A 698 -9.37 -1.07 3.06
N GLY A 699 -10.17 -0.97 4.12
CA GLY A 699 -10.75 -2.10 4.84
C GLY A 699 -11.94 -2.72 4.12
N PHE A 700 -12.17 -4.01 4.36
CA PHE A 700 -13.47 -4.64 4.13
C PHE A 700 -14.54 -4.17 5.10
N VAL A 701 -14.10 -3.83 6.31
CA VAL A 701 -14.96 -3.33 7.37
C VAL A 701 -14.43 -2.00 7.88
N SER A 702 -15.33 -1.13 8.33
CA SER A 702 -14.96 0.16 8.90
C SER A 702 -14.24 0.01 10.25
N VAL A 703 -13.79 1.13 10.84
CA VAL A 703 -13.24 1.17 12.21
C VAL A 703 -14.25 0.75 13.31
N THR A 704 -15.55 0.71 12.97
CA THR A 704 -16.64 0.20 13.82
C THR A 704 -17.09 -1.21 13.43
N ASP A 705 -16.31 -1.89 12.60
CA ASP A 705 -16.58 -3.23 12.08
C ASP A 705 -17.90 -3.31 11.27
N GLU A 706 -18.24 -2.24 10.54
CA GLU A 706 -19.35 -2.21 9.59
C GLU A 706 -18.89 -2.74 8.21
N PRO A 707 -19.54 -3.77 7.63
CA PRO A 707 -19.19 -4.27 6.32
C PRO A 707 -19.33 -3.26 5.17
N ASP A 708 -18.40 -3.31 4.22
CA ASP A 708 -18.62 -2.80 2.87
C ASP A 708 -19.39 -3.83 2.03
N TYR A 709 -20.71 -3.68 1.98
CA TYR A 709 -21.58 -4.62 1.28
C TYR A 709 -21.39 -4.64 -0.24
N ALA A 710 -21.00 -3.52 -0.86
CA ALA A 710 -20.72 -3.48 -2.30
C ALA A 710 -19.49 -4.32 -2.63
N LEU A 711 -18.44 -4.19 -1.81
CA LEU A 711 -17.24 -4.99 -1.95
C LEU A 711 -17.51 -6.47 -1.62
N ALA A 712 -18.30 -6.78 -0.59
CA ALA A 712 -18.71 -8.15 -0.27
C ALA A 712 -19.48 -8.83 -1.42
N ASP A 713 -20.40 -8.11 -2.08
CA ASP A 713 -21.12 -8.59 -3.25
C ASP A 713 -20.19 -8.84 -4.45
N ALA A 714 -19.21 -7.95 -4.67
CA ALA A 714 -18.21 -8.14 -5.72
C ALA A 714 -17.33 -9.37 -5.49
N ILE A 715 -16.88 -9.63 -4.26
CA ILE A 715 -16.15 -10.88 -3.94
C ILE A 715 -17.00 -12.08 -4.28
N ARG A 716 -18.26 -12.07 -3.82
CA ARG A 716 -19.14 -13.22 -3.95
C ARG A 716 -19.38 -13.57 -5.41
N GLU A 717 -19.60 -12.56 -6.25
CA GLU A 717 -19.79 -12.72 -7.68
C GLU A 717 -18.56 -13.36 -8.36
N VAL A 718 -17.36 -12.84 -8.06
CA VAL A 718 -16.11 -13.39 -8.60
C VAL A 718 -15.85 -14.81 -8.07
N SER A 719 -16.03 -15.02 -6.77
CA SER A 719 -15.82 -16.31 -6.12
C SER A 719 -16.74 -17.38 -6.67
N ALA A 720 -18.02 -17.07 -6.93
CA ALA A 720 -18.96 -18.01 -7.54
C ALA A 720 -18.52 -18.47 -8.93
N GLN A 721 -17.83 -17.61 -9.69
CA GLN A 721 -17.35 -17.92 -11.05
C GLN A 721 -15.89 -18.41 -11.10
N LEU A 722 -15.16 -18.35 -9.97
CA LEU A 722 -13.71 -18.60 -9.86
C LEU A 722 -13.22 -19.77 -10.72
N TYR A 723 -13.72 -20.98 -10.47
CA TYR A 723 -13.21 -22.17 -11.14
C TYR A 723 -13.67 -22.27 -12.61
N LYS A 724 -14.80 -21.65 -12.97
CA LYS A 724 -15.25 -21.55 -14.37
C LYS A 724 -14.32 -20.62 -15.15
N LEU A 725 -14.03 -19.43 -14.63
CA LEU A 725 -13.09 -18.47 -15.23
C LEU A 725 -11.70 -19.11 -15.34
N ARG A 726 -11.24 -19.77 -14.27
CA ARG A 726 -9.94 -20.43 -14.24
C ARG A 726 -9.82 -21.53 -15.31
N ALA A 727 -10.88 -22.28 -15.57
CA ALA A 727 -10.89 -23.38 -16.55
C ALA A 727 -10.98 -22.92 -18.02
N GLN A 728 -11.26 -21.65 -18.30
CA GLN A 728 -11.25 -21.13 -19.68
C GLN A 728 -9.85 -21.21 -20.28
N LYS A 729 -9.77 -21.52 -21.58
CA LYS A 729 -8.49 -21.72 -22.29
C LYS A 729 -7.75 -20.42 -22.52
#